data_AF-A0A425C6E9-F1
#
_entry.id   AF-A0A425C6E9-F1
#
_cell.length_a   1.000
_cell.length_b   1.000
_cell.length_c   1.000
_cell.angle_alpha   90.00
_cell.angle_beta   90.00
_cell.angle_gamma   90.00
#
_symmetry.space_group_name_H-M   'P 1'
#
loop_
_entity.id
_entity.type
_entity.pdbx_description
1 polymer ?
#
loop_
_entity_poly.entity_id
_entity_poly.type
_entity_poly.pdbx_seq_one_letter_code
_entity_poly.pdbx_strand_id
1 'polypeptide(L)'
;MDTLELDHELNDRQESDFPSHIMHADIIATASRAKDESDVSNLIEDENDETNQCSDHDGLLKASILEKVATEKLLRRLSDVFIDDLDAAKDDADAGDLFEELPEPYGQLSTYQRIQITSIPEEVDSETKEVCQLIRKCITLRKKWITINEPQMPLDSTEKVQTHAHAVHTATRLRHRDEIPYEPFENKVPDTTRHYFEMVNGVVLVYEDKDAMEPISRVGDMEEYYNDLFEIKRIINYGPMKTLAFKRLQVLEARFNLHMLLNSERELLAQKAVPHRDFYNVRKVDTHIHHSACMNQKHLLRFIKSRLRNSPGEIVIFRDGRFMTLSEVFRSLNLTGYDLSVDTLDMHASNTFHRFDRFNLKYNPAGQSRLREIFLKTDNLIAGKYLAEITKEVISDLHASKYQLVEWRISIYGRKKSEWDKLSRWMYANKLSSPHVRWMIQIPRLYFLYKKLGEVDNFQQMLDYIFLPLFEVTRDPSSNLPLHYFLETMVGFDCVDDESKAEPFRSERGKKLPKPQEWNYEANPPYDYWCYYLYANIAALNEFRRRKGLNIFSLRPHSGEAGDPEHLAAAYLTANGINHGITLRKAVGLQYLYYLTQIGIAMSPLSNNRLFLAYHRNPFPIYHARGLNVSLSTDDPVMLHYTRIRCSRNTR
;
A
#
# COMPACT_ATOMS: atom_id res chain seq x y z
N MET A 1 39.53 2.17 36.51
CA MET A 1 40.83 2.60 37.05
C MET A 1 40.81 4.12 37.07
N ASP A 2 39.84 4.71 37.77
CA ASP A 2 39.76 4.86 39.25
C ASP A 2 40.77 5.96 39.63
N THR A 3 40.40 7.07 40.26
CA THR A 3 39.55 7.24 41.45
C THR A 3 39.02 8.68 41.57
N LEU A 4 37.81 8.80 42.13
CA LEU A 4 37.19 10.00 42.70
C LEU A 4 37.55 10.15 44.19
N GLU A 5 37.64 11.39 44.69
CA GLU A 5 37.26 11.74 46.07
C GLU A 5 37.16 13.27 46.30
N LEU A 6 36.25 13.64 47.23
CA LEU A 6 36.09 14.89 48.03
C LEU A 6 35.05 15.97 47.64
N ASP A 7 33.89 15.87 48.31
CA ASP A 7 33.26 16.79 49.31
C ASP A 7 33.23 18.34 49.18
N HIS A 8 32.01 18.89 49.35
CA HIS A 8 31.54 19.99 50.25
C HIS A 8 30.29 20.68 49.62
N GLU A 9 29.08 20.70 50.22
CA GLU A 9 28.54 21.49 51.36
C GLU A 9 28.07 22.93 51.04
N LEU A 10 26.83 23.25 51.51
CA LEU A 10 26.28 24.54 51.98
C LEU A 10 25.14 25.30 51.22
N ASN A 11 24.09 25.57 52.03
CA ASN A 11 23.30 26.82 52.22
C ASN A 11 21.92 27.08 51.57
N ASP A 12 20.87 26.78 52.36
CA ASP A 12 19.93 27.67 53.08
C ASP A 12 19.47 29.08 52.53
N ARG A 13 18.13 29.17 52.42
CA ARG A 13 17.16 30.20 52.95
C ARG A 13 16.72 31.48 52.20
N GLN A 14 15.37 31.59 52.24
CA GLN A 14 14.44 32.74 52.43
C GLN A 14 14.05 33.65 51.24
N GLU A 15 12.73 33.73 50.95
CA GLU A 15 11.91 34.94 51.15
C GLU A 15 10.40 34.71 50.86
N SER A 16 9.56 35.54 51.47
CA SER A 16 8.09 35.58 51.46
C SER A 16 7.59 36.89 50.85
N ASP A 17 6.48 36.87 50.06
CA ASP A 17 5.34 37.82 50.14
C ASP A 17 4.27 37.58 49.04
N PHE A 18 2.99 37.75 49.41
CA PHE A 18 1.70 37.55 48.68
C PHE A 18 1.27 38.78 47.84
N PRO A 19 0.09 38.86 47.12
CA PRO A 19 -0.98 37.87 46.82
C PRO A 19 -1.49 37.84 45.34
N SER A 20 -2.25 36.80 44.95
CA SER A 20 -3.13 36.80 43.77
C SER A 20 -4.55 36.30 44.08
N HIS A 21 -5.52 36.91 43.39
CA HIS A 21 -6.96 36.90 43.62
C HIS A 21 -7.68 35.53 43.53
N ILE A 22 -8.77 35.51 44.30
CA ILE A 22 -9.79 34.49 44.58
C ILE A 22 -10.66 34.18 43.35
N MET A 23 -10.92 32.89 43.09
CA MET A 23 -12.18 32.29 42.58
C MET A 23 -11.95 30.79 42.31
N HIS A 24 -12.18 29.89 43.29
CA HIS A 24 -12.45 28.45 43.08
C HIS A 24 -12.65 27.70 44.42
N ALA A 25 -13.63 28.11 45.24
CA ALA A 25 -13.91 27.48 46.55
C ALA A 25 -15.23 26.71 46.64
N ASP A 26 -16.09 26.71 45.61
CA ASP A 26 -17.48 26.23 45.76
C ASP A 26 -17.82 24.87 45.09
N ILE A 27 -16.84 24.02 44.77
CA ILE A 27 -17.13 22.69 44.18
C ILE A 27 -16.75 21.52 45.10
N ILE A 28 -15.99 21.75 46.18
CA ILE A 28 -15.49 20.67 47.06
C ILE A 28 -16.41 20.38 48.26
N ALA A 29 -17.36 21.26 48.57
CA ALA A 29 -18.22 21.11 49.75
C ALA A 29 -19.40 20.13 49.59
N THR A 30 -19.64 19.56 48.40
CA THR A 30 -20.82 18.72 48.14
C THR A 30 -20.53 17.21 48.16
N ALA A 31 -19.25 16.80 48.19
CA ALA A 31 -18.87 15.38 48.13
C ALA A 31 -18.63 14.72 49.50
N SER A 32 -18.64 15.48 50.60
CA SER A 32 -18.22 15.00 51.93
C SER A 32 -19.36 14.62 52.88
N ARG A 33 -20.55 14.29 52.38
CA ARG A 33 -21.75 14.09 53.23
C ARG A 33 -22.45 12.73 53.12
N ALA A 34 -21.79 11.68 52.63
CA ALA A 34 -22.44 10.38 52.46
C ALA A 34 -21.55 9.15 52.75
N LYS A 35 -20.66 9.21 53.75
CA LYS A 35 -19.99 8.03 54.28
C LYS A 35 -19.74 8.19 55.78
N ASP A 36 -20.70 7.76 56.58
CA ASP A 36 -20.51 7.36 57.98
C ASP A 36 -21.55 6.25 58.29
N GLU A 37 -21.16 5.34 59.19
CA GLU A 37 -21.83 4.13 59.68
C GLU A 37 -21.48 2.79 58.99
N SER A 38 -20.41 2.13 59.45
CA SER A 38 -20.50 0.93 60.30
C SER A 38 -19.12 0.27 60.57
N ASP A 39 -18.90 -0.09 61.83
CA ASP A 39 -17.64 -0.51 62.45
C ASP A 39 -17.39 -2.05 62.42
N VAL A 40 -16.11 -2.40 62.21
CA VAL A 40 -15.26 -3.43 62.86
C VAL A 40 -15.63 -4.94 62.82
N SER A 41 -14.85 -5.75 62.09
CA SER A 41 -13.84 -6.71 62.66
C SER A 41 -13.15 -7.65 61.64
N ASN A 42 -11.83 -7.74 61.78
CA ASN A 42 -10.89 -8.86 61.50
C ASN A 42 -10.46 -9.25 60.07
N LEU A 43 -9.23 -8.82 59.74
CA LEU A 43 -8.05 -9.58 59.24
C LEU A 43 -8.28 -10.66 58.16
N ILE A 44 -7.75 -10.42 56.95
CA ILE A 44 -6.85 -11.27 56.13
C ILE A 44 -6.47 -10.51 54.84
N GLU A 45 -5.25 -10.76 54.37
CA GLU A 45 -4.42 -10.03 53.40
C GLU A 45 -4.95 -9.89 51.96
N ASP A 46 -4.53 -8.77 51.34
CA ASP A 46 -4.28 -8.43 49.93
C ASP A 46 -4.75 -9.37 48.80
N GLU A 47 -5.70 -8.87 47.99
CA GLU A 47 -5.82 -9.01 46.51
C GLU A 47 -7.22 -8.49 46.07
N ASN A 48 -7.39 -7.22 45.64
CA ASN A 48 -8.56 -6.77 44.83
C ASN A 48 -8.57 -5.25 44.45
N ASP A 49 -7.56 -4.75 43.72
CA ASP A 49 -7.63 -3.37 43.16
C ASP A 49 -7.87 -3.31 41.64
N GLU A 50 -7.94 -4.45 40.94
CA GLU A 50 -8.24 -4.50 39.49
C GLU A 50 -9.73 -4.68 39.15
N THR A 51 -10.57 -5.08 40.12
CA THR A 51 -11.98 -5.41 39.88
C THR A 51 -12.92 -4.20 39.90
N ASN A 52 -12.58 -3.13 40.65
CA ASN A 52 -13.43 -1.92 40.73
C ASN A 52 -13.30 -0.97 39.53
N GLN A 53 -12.15 -0.94 38.82
CA GLN A 53 -12.02 -0.15 37.58
C GLN A 53 -12.73 -0.81 36.39
N CYS A 54 -12.88 -2.14 36.41
CA CYS A 54 -13.61 -2.87 35.37
C CYS A 54 -15.13 -2.68 35.47
N SER A 55 -15.69 -2.53 36.68
CA SER A 55 -17.13 -2.32 36.89
C SER A 55 -17.61 -0.92 36.48
N ASP A 56 -16.80 0.12 36.71
CA ASP A 56 -17.12 1.48 36.27
C ASP A 56 -17.04 1.62 34.75
N HIS A 57 -16.07 0.95 34.12
CA HIS A 57 -15.94 0.97 32.66
C HIS A 57 -17.09 0.21 31.96
N ASP A 58 -17.57 -0.89 32.56
CA ASP A 58 -18.73 -1.64 32.06
C ASP A 58 -20.04 -0.87 32.30
N GLY A 59 -20.13 -0.10 33.41
CA GLY A 59 -21.23 0.84 33.69
C GLY A 59 -21.33 1.97 32.66
N LEU A 60 -20.20 2.60 32.32
CA LEU A 60 -20.11 3.64 31.29
C LEU A 60 -20.40 3.09 29.88
N LEU A 61 -19.95 1.87 29.59
CA LEU A 61 -20.23 1.19 28.32
C LEU A 61 -21.73 0.85 28.20
N LYS A 62 -22.35 0.33 29.27
CA LYS A 62 -23.79 0.06 29.32
C LYS A 62 -24.61 1.34 29.21
N ALA A 63 -24.20 2.42 29.86
CA ALA A 63 -24.85 3.73 29.74
C ALA A 63 -24.78 4.27 28.31
N SER A 64 -23.61 4.17 27.66
CA SER A 64 -23.43 4.57 26.25
C SER A 64 -24.24 3.71 25.27
N ILE A 65 -24.38 2.41 25.55
CA ILE A 65 -25.23 1.50 24.76
C ILE A 65 -26.71 1.84 24.96
N LEU A 66 -27.14 2.11 26.19
CA LEU A 66 -28.51 2.52 26.50
C LEU A 66 -28.86 3.87 25.87
N GLU A 67 -27.92 4.82 25.89
CA GLU A 67 -28.05 6.11 25.22
C GLU A 67 -28.17 5.93 23.71
N LYS A 68 -27.32 5.09 23.09
CA LYS A 68 -27.42 4.73 21.67
C LYS A 68 -28.76 4.10 21.31
N VAL A 69 -29.25 3.15 22.12
CA VAL A 69 -30.54 2.50 21.91
C VAL A 69 -31.69 3.48 22.10
N ALA A 70 -31.60 4.41 23.05
CA ALA A 70 -32.58 5.46 23.26
C ALA A 70 -32.61 6.45 22.08
N THR A 71 -31.45 6.89 21.58
CA THR A 71 -31.37 7.69 20.35
C THR A 71 -31.86 6.94 19.12
N GLU A 72 -31.61 5.64 18.99
CA GLU A 72 -32.12 4.83 17.89
C GLU A 72 -33.64 4.69 17.96
N LYS A 73 -34.20 4.56 19.17
CA LYS A 73 -35.65 4.50 19.40
C LYS A 73 -36.33 5.85 19.17
N LEU A 74 -35.66 6.95 19.51
CA LEU A 74 -36.09 8.32 19.20
C LEU A 74 -36.05 8.59 17.70
N LEU A 75 -35.00 8.12 17.00
CA LEU A 75 -34.86 8.21 15.55
C LEU A 75 -35.90 7.38 14.82
N ARG A 76 -36.31 6.21 15.35
CA ARG A 76 -37.45 5.44 14.82
C ARG A 76 -38.77 6.17 15.00
N ARG A 77 -39.00 6.80 16.16
CA ARG A 77 -40.20 7.63 16.36
C ARG A 77 -40.23 8.85 15.44
N LEU A 78 -39.09 9.48 15.21
CA LEU A 78 -38.99 10.60 14.27
C LEU A 78 -39.20 10.14 12.83
N SER A 79 -38.68 8.96 12.43
CA SER A 79 -38.99 8.40 11.11
C SER A 79 -40.46 8.06 10.95
N ASP A 80 -41.12 7.55 12.00
CA ASP A 80 -42.56 7.22 11.96
C ASP A 80 -43.40 8.51 11.81
N VAL A 81 -43.03 9.61 12.47
CA VAL A 81 -43.70 10.92 12.33
C VAL A 81 -43.50 11.53 10.94
N PHE A 82 -42.34 11.36 10.32
CA PHE A 82 -42.11 11.79 8.93
C PHE A 82 -42.80 10.91 7.88
N ILE A 83 -43.18 9.68 8.25
CA ILE A 83 -43.96 8.77 7.38
C ILE A 83 -45.45 9.12 7.44
N ASP A 84 -46.00 9.44 8.63
CA ASP A 84 -47.41 9.86 8.77
C ASP A 84 -47.72 11.16 8.00
N ASP A 85 -46.78 12.10 7.90
CA ASP A 85 -46.93 13.33 7.08
C ASP A 85 -46.88 13.07 5.56
N LEU A 86 -46.36 11.92 5.12
CA LEU A 86 -46.36 11.48 3.71
C LEU A 86 -47.60 10.67 3.35
N ASP A 87 -48.20 9.97 4.32
CA ASP A 87 -49.38 9.13 4.12
C ASP A 87 -50.69 9.95 4.00
N ALA A 88 -50.72 11.20 4.49
CA ALA A 88 -51.87 12.11 4.30
C ALA A 88 -52.03 12.65 2.85
N ALA A 89 -51.09 12.34 1.94
CA ALA A 89 -51.10 12.80 0.55
C ALA A 89 -51.30 11.67 -0.49
N LYS A 90 -51.64 10.44 -0.06
CA LYS A 90 -51.80 9.27 -0.93
C LYS A 90 -53.12 8.53 -0.72
N ASP A 91 -54.24 9.20 -0.98
CA ASP A 91 -55.45 8.50 -1.44
C ASP A 91 -55.56 8.77 -2.94
N ASP A 92 -55.69 7.69 -3.73
CA ASP A 92 -55.67 7.61 -5.21
C ASP A 92 -54.30 7.52 -5.91
N ALA A 93 -53.58 6.40 -5.76
CA ALA A 93 -52.76 5.85 -6.84
C ALA A 93 -52.53 4.33 -6.70
N ASP A 94 -52.69 3.64 -7.82
CA ASP A 94 -52.64 2.20 -8.05
C ASP A 94 -51.40 1.48 -7.46
N ALA A 95 -51.60 0.22 -7.03
CA ALA A 95 -50.59 -0.67 -6.46
C ALA A 95 -49.61 -1.26 -7.51
N GLY A 96 -49.07 -0.39 -8.39
CA GLY A 96 -48.14 -0.76 -9.47
C GLY A 96 -46.70 -0.24 -9.31
N ASP A 97 -46.45 0.74 -8.43
CA ASP A 97 -45.24 1.58 -8.50
C ASP A 97 -44.30 1.48 -7.29
N LEU A 98 -44.21 0.31 -6.64
CA LEU A 98 -43.30 0.12 -5.50
C LEU A 98 -41.80 0.10 -5.90
N PHE A 99 -41.46 0.17 -7.19
CA PHE A 99 -40.09 0.02 -7.70
C PHE A 99 -39.68 0.99 -8.83
N GLU A 100 -40.53 1.92 -9.27
CA GLU A 100 -40.23 2.72 -10.48
C GLU A 100 -39.57 4.09 -10.23
N GLU A 101 -39.58 4.61 -9.00
CA GLU A 101 -38.81 5.80 -8.66
C GLU A 101 -37.67 5.43 -7.70
N LEU A 102 -36.58 4.89 -8.24
CA LEU A 102 -35.29 5.13 -7.61
C LEU A 102 -35.06 6.64 -7.70
N PRO A 103 -35.05 7.41 -6.59
CA PRO A 103 -34.68 8.81 -6.68
C PRO A 103 -33.30 8.86 -7.33
N GLU A 104 -33.15 9.68 -8.37
CA GLU A 104 -31.85 9.93 -9.01
C GLU A 104 -30.80 10.03 -7.89
N PRO A 105 -29.75 9.19 -7.84
CA PRO A 105 -28.98 9.01 -6.59
C PRO A 105 -28.02 10.19 -6.30
N TYR A 106 -28.24 11.34 -6.93
CA TYR A 106 -27.64 12.62 -6.58
C TYR A 106 -28.72 13.66 -6.26
N GLY A 107 -29.88 13.22 -5.77
CA GLY A 107 -30.89 14.09 -5.17
C GLY A 107 -30.23 14.98 -4.12
N GLN A 108 -30.08 16.24 -4.53
CA GLN A 108 -29.69 17.49 -3.86
C GLN A 108 -29.91 17.61 -2.35
N LEU A 109 -29.48 16.66 -1.52
CA LEU A 109 -29.41 16.82 -0.06
C LEU A 109 -28.10 17.48 0.40
N SER A 110 -27.24 17.92 -0.52
CA SER A 110 -25.85 18.26 -0.21
C SER A 110 -25.59 19.76 0.05
N THR A 111 -26.42 20.44 0.83
CA THR A 111 -25.93 21.65 1.50
C THR A 111 -25.14 21.23 2.73
N TYR A 112 -23.92 20.70 2.52
CA TYR A 112 -23.01 20.47 3.64
C TYR A 112 -22.75 21.78 4.37
N GLN A 113 -22.77 21.76 5.69
CA GLN A 113 -22.37 22.91 6.48
C GLN A 113 -20.87 23.11 6.25
N ARG A 114 -20.50 24.24 5.66
CA ARG A 114 -19.12 24.60 5.38
C ARG A 114 -18.72 25.75 6.28
N ILE A 115 -17.63 25.58 7.01
CA ILE A 115 -17.02 26.68 7.73
C ILE A 115 -16.06 27.39 6.79
N GLN A 116 -16.40 28.62 6.46
CA GLN A 116 -15.52 29.50 5.70
C GLN A 116 -14.59 30.21 6.70
N ILE A 117 -13.36 29.70 6.82
CA ILE A 117 -12.31 30.41 7.56
C ILE A 117 -11.84 31.56 6.69
N THR A 118 -12.44 32.74 6.86
CA THR A 118 -11.97 33.98 6.26
C THR A 118 -10.74 34.45 7.03
N SER A 119 -9.56 34.39 6.40
CA SER A 119 -8.39 35.10 6.91
C SER A 119 -8.67 36.60 6.86
N ILE A 120 -8.37 37.32 7.94
CA ILE A 120 -8.16 38.77 7.89
C ILE A 120 -7.06 39.02 6.86
N PRO A 121 -7.13 40.05 6.00
CA PRO A 121 -6.07 40.37 5.06
C PRO A 121 -4.86 40.95 5.83
N GLU A 122 -4.17 40.12 6.58
CA GLU A 122 -2.80 40.40 6.98
C GLU A 122 -1.91 40.24 5.75
N GLU A 123 -0.96 41.16 5.58
CA GLU A 123 0.08 41.01 4.57
C GLU A 123 0.76 39.66 4.77
N VAL A 124 0.62 38.76 3.80
CA VAL A 124 1.34 37.48 3.83
C VAL A 124 2.82 37.81 3.92
N ASP A 125 3.44 37.35 5.01
CA ASP A 125 4.82 37.66 5.33
C ASP A 125 5.74 37.24 4.15
N SER A 126 6.85 37.95 4.00
CA SER A 126 7.79 37.72 2.90
C SER A 126 8.39 36.31 2.89
N GLU A 127 8.64 35.73 4.07
CA GLU A 127 9.17 34.38 4.26
C GLU A 127 8.14 33.32 3.81
N THR A 128 6.85 33.47 4.13
CA THR A 128 5.78 32.60 3.66
C THR A 128 5.66 32.64 2.13
N LYS A 129 5.80 33.82 1.51
CA LYS A 129 5.83 33.95 0.04
C LYS A 129 7.00 33.18 -0.56
N GLU A 130 8.19 33.32 0.02
CA GLU A 130 9.39 32.58 -0.42
C GLU A 130 9.18 31.06 -0.31
N VAL A 131 8.69 30.58 0.84
CA VAL A 131 8.42 29.14 1.04
C VAL A 131 7.39 28.62 0.03
N CYS A 132 6.35 29.39 -0.28
CA CYS A 132 5.37 29.00 -1.29
C CYS A 132 6.00 28.89 -2.70
N GLN A 133 6.96 29.75 -3.04
CA GLN A 133 7.73 29.63 -4.29
C GLN A 133 8.60 28.36 -4.29
N LEU A 134 9.24 28.03 -3.16
CA LEU A 134 10.01 26.79 -3.00
C LEU A 134 9.13 25.54 -3.12
N ILE A 135 7.92 25.55 -2.54
CA ILE A 135 6.94 24.46 -2.71
C ILE A 135 6.57 24.29 -4.18
N ARG A 136 6.27 25.40 -4.88
CA ARG A 136 5.97 25.37 -6.33
C ARG A 136 7.16 24.82 -7.14
N LYS A 137 8.39 25.13 -6.75
CA LYS A 137 9.59 24.55 -7.34
C LYS A 137 9.64 23.04 -7.15
N CYS A 138 9.42 22.52 -5.94
CA CYS A 138 9.35 21.06 -5.70
C CYS A 138 8.28 20.36 -6.55
N ILE A 139 7.10 20.96 -6.68
CA ILE A 139 6.01 20.42 -7.53
C ILE A 139 6.43 20.41 -9.00
N THR A 140 7.11 21.47 -9.46
CA THR A 140 7.60 21.57 -10.85
C THR A 140 8.69 20.53 -11.13
N LEU A 141 9.60 20.33 -10.17
CA LEU A 141 10.62 19.27 -10.25
C LEU A 141 9.94 17.90 -10.34
N ARG A 142 8.97 17.58 -9.48
CA ARG A 142 8.24 16.32 -9.60
C ARG A 142 7.56 16.17 -10.96
N LYS A 143 6.89 17.20 -11.46
CA LYS A 143 6.23 17.16 -12.78
C LYS A 143 7.21 16.82 -13.90
N LYS A 144 8.37 17.48 -13.92
CA LYS A 144 9.46 17.22 -14.88
C LYS A 144 9.82 15.73 -14.95
N TRP A 145 9.91 15.05 -13.81
CA TRP A 145 10.24 13.63 -13.75
C TRP A 145 9.01 12.72 -13.99
N ILE A 146 7.84 13.00 -13.43
CA ILE A 146 6.74 12.03 -13.48
C ILE A 146 5.98 11.99 -14.81
N THR A 147 5.94 13.09 -15.58
CA THR A 147 5.08 13.22 -16.78
C THR A 147 5.33 12.12 -17.81
N ILE A 148 6.55 11.60 -17.93
CA ILE A 148 6.87 10.50 -18.87
C ILE A 148 6.15 9.20 -18.49
N ASN A 149 5.91 8.98 -17.19
CA ASN A 149 5.30 7.77 -16.62
C ASN A 149 3.82 7.93 -16.29
N GLU A 150 3.22 9.08 -16.59
CA GLU A 150 1.79 9.26 -16.43
C GLU A 150 1.05 8.61 -17.62
N PRO A 151 -0.01 7.82 -17.36
CA PRO A 151 -0.92 7.43 -18.42
C PRO A 151 -1.55 8.72 -18.96
N GLN A 152 -1.25 9.05 -20.21
CA GLN A 152 -2.11 9.95 -20.96
C GLN A 152 -3.41 9.18 -21.13
N MET A 153 -4.40 9.47 -20.28
CA MET A 153 -5.77 9.10 -20.61
C MET A 153 -6.00 9.63 -22.03
N PRO A 154 -6.51 8.80 -22.97
CA PRO A 154 -6.98 9.33 -24.22
C PRO A 154 -8.02 10.41 -23.89
N LEU A 155 -7.64 11.67 -24.04
CA LEU A 155 -8.57 12.76 -24.20
C LEU A 155 -9.28 12.44 -25.51
N ASP A 156 -10.46 11.86 -25.40
CA ASP A 156 -11.37 11.53 -26.48
C ASP A 156 -10.74 10.77 -27.66
N SER A 157 -10.81 9.44 -27.61
CA SER A 157 -11.15 8.73 -28.84
C SER A 157 -12.56 9.17 -29.23
N THR A 158 -12.64 10.29 -29.94
CA THR A 158 -13.70 10.59 -30.91
C THR A 158 -13.64 9.56 -32.05
N GLU A 159 -13.63 8.27 -31.72
CA GLU A 159 -14.28 7.32 -32.58
C GLU A 159 -15.75 7.67 -32.49
N LYS A 160 -16.23 8.28 -33.58
CA LYS A 160 -17.63 8.53 -33.85
C LYS A 160 -18.41 7.24 -33.59
N VAL A 161 -18.91 7.08 -32.38
CA VAL A 161 -20.15 6.36 -32.15
C VAL A 161 -21.13 7.08 -33.05
N GLN A 162 -21.44 6.47 -34.19
CA GLN A 162 -22.45 6.96 -35.10
C GLN A 162 -23.70 7.14 -34.25
N THR A 163 -24.00 8.39 -33.94
CA THR A 163 -25.24 8.81 -33.32
C THR A 163 -26.33 8.50 -34.35
N HIS A 164 -26.85 7.28 -34.31
CA HIS A 164 -28.20 7.04 -34.78
C HIS A 164 -29.10 7.85 -33.86
N ALA A 165 -29.45 9.04 -34.35
CA ALA A 165 -30.49 9.87 -33.80
C ALA A 165 -31.80 9.09 -33.82
N HIS A 166 -32.13 8.42 -32.72
CA HIS A 166 -33.48 7.98 -32.45
C HIS A 166 -33.86 8.31 -31.00
N ALA A 167 -34.83 9.21 -30.93
CA ALA A 167 -35.85 9.35 -29.90
C ALA A 167 -35.36 9.54 -28.45
N VAL A 168 -35.50 10.80 -28.02
CA VAL A 168 -35.94 11.19 -26.68
C VAL A 168 -37.02 10.22 -26.17
N HIS A 169 -36.94 9.85 -24.89
CA HIS A 169 -37.79 8.92 -24.12
C HIS A 169 -37.25 7.49 -23.94
N THR A 170 -36.32 7.33 -22.99
CA THR A 170 -36.45 6.34 -21.90
C THR A 170 -35.33 6.55 -20.89
N ALA A 171 -35.69 6.70 -19.62
CA ALA A 171 -34.77 6.80 -18.50
C ALA A 171 -33.83 5.59 -18.50
N THR A 172 -32.55 5.83 -18.79
CA THR A 172 -31.53 4.78 -18.73
C THR A 172 -31.36 4.35 -17.28
N ARG A 173 -31.92 3.18 -16.94
CA ARG A 173 -31.47 2.29 -15.86
C ARG A 173 -29.99 2.54 -15.61
N LEU A 174 -29.58 2.76 -14.36
CA LEU A 174 -28.18 2.66 -13.94
C LEU A 174 -27.64 1.31 -14.44
N ARG A 175 -27.05 1.30 -15.64
CA ARG A 175 -26.71 0.07 -16.33
C ARG A 175 -25.72 -0.67 -15.45
N HIS A 176 -26.03 -1.92 -15.14
CA HIS A 176 -25.00 -2.89 -14.82
C HIS A 176 -23.93 -2.71 -15.91
N ARG A 177 -22.75 -2.16 -15.58
CA ARG A 177 -21.64 -2.21 -16.52
C ARG A 177 -21.32 -3.69 -16.63
N ASP A 178 -21.68 -4.28 -17.77
CA ASP A 178 -21.27 -5.62 -18.13
C ASP A 178 -19.75 -5.73 -17.91
N GLU A 179 -19.32 -6.86 -17.37
CA GLU A 179 -17.91 -7.09 -17.11
C GLU A 179 -17.17 -7.02 -18.46
N ILE A 180 -16.22 -6.09 -18.58
CA ILE A 180 -15.42 -5.94 -19.79
C ILE A 180 -14.71 -7.30 -20.01
N PRO A 181 -14.88 -7.95 -21.18
CA PRO A 181 -14.19 -9.19 -21.48
C PRO A 181 -12.69 -8.99 -21.25
N TYR A 182 -12.09 -9.79 -20.37
CA TYR A 182 -10.68 -9.71 -20.03
C TYR A 182 -9.99 -11.01 -20.41
N GLU A 183 -9.65 -11.11 -21.69
CA GLU A 183 -8.95 -12.26 -22.27
C GLU A 183 -7.65 -11.79 -22.93
N PRO A 184 -6.62 -11.46 -22.12
CA PRO A 184 -5.37 -10.91 -22.64
C PRO A 184 -4.68 -11.85 -23.63
N PHE A 185 -4.86 -13.17 -23.48
CA PHE A 185 -4.24 -14.18 -24.35
C PHE A 185 -4.83 -14.24 -25.77
N GLU A 186 -5.97 -13.58 -26.02
CA GLU A 186 -6.61 -13.53 -27.34
C GLU A 186 -6.31 -12.25 -28.11
N ASN A 187 -5.58 -11.32 -27.47
CA ASN A 187 -5.20 -10.06 -28.10
C ASN A 187 -4.30 -10.29 -29.33
N LYS A 188 -4.53 -9.47 -30.36
CA LYS A 188 -3.73 -9.49 -31.58
C LYS A 188 -2.31 -9.05 -31.25
N VAL A 189 -1.35 -9.91 -31.60
CA VAL A 189 0.07 -9.66 -31.41
C VAL A 189 0.52 -8.58 -32.42
N PRO A 190 1.12 -7.46 -31.98
CA PRO A 190 1.64 -6.44 -32.89
C PRO A 190 2.86 -6.93 -33.67
N ASP A 191 3.06 -6.36 -34.87
CA ASP A 191 4.21 -6.68 -35.72
C ASP A 191 5.54 -6.18 -35.13
N THR A 192 6.62 -6.82 -35.60
CA THR A 192 8.00 -6.42 -35.30
C THR A 192 8.30 -5.05 -35.88
N THR A 193 8.96 -4.19 -35.09
CA THR A 193 9.33 -2.83 -35.53
C THR A 193 10.83 -2.68 -35.77
N ARG A 194 11.22 -1.66 -36.55
CA ARG A 194 12.63 -1.37 -36.91
C ARG A 194 13.46 -0.69 -35.81
N HIS A 195 12.83 -0.37 -34.69
CA HIS A 195 13.47 0.33 -33.58
C HIS A 195 14.74 -0.39 -33.11
N TYR A 196 15.77 0.40 -32.85
CA TYR A 196 17.02 -0.05 -32.24
C TYR A 196 17.07 0.40 -30.78
N PHE A 197 17.65 -0.41 -29.91
CA PHE A 197 17.87 -0.01 -28.53
C PHE A 197 19.21 -0.52 -28.03
N GLU A 198 19.81 0.26 -27.14
CA GLU A 198 21.07 -0.10 -26.47
C GLU A 198 21.07 0.40 -25.03
N MET A 199 21.87 -0.26 -24.21
CA MET A 199 21.99 0.02 -22.79
C MET A 199 23.23 0.88 -22.53
N VAL A 200 23.03 2.15 -22.19
CA VAL A 200 24.13 3.11 -22.02
C VAL A 200 24.14 3.62 -20.58
N ASN A 201 25.23 3.38 -19.86
CA ASN A 201 25.41 3.78 -18.46
C ASN A 201 24.25 3.37 -17.53
N GLY A 202 23.58 2.25 -17.78
CA GLY A 202 22.47 1.77 -16.96
C GLY A 202 21.09 2.29 -17.35
N VAL A 203 20.96 3.08 -18.41
CA VAL A 203 19.68 3.49 -18.99
C VAL A 203 19.55 2.95 -20.42
N VAL A 204 18.42 2.31 -20.74
CA VAL A 204 18.13 1.88 -22.11
C VAL A 204 17.72 3.09 -22.94
N LEU A 205 18.45 3.32 -24.03
CA LEU A 205 18.13 4.31 -25.05
C LEU A 205 17.47 3.60 -26.23
N VAL A 206 16.34 4.13 -26.69
CA VAL A 206 15.59 3.59 -27.83
C VAL A 206 15.65 4.60 -28.97
N TYR A 207 15.94 4.13 -30.18
CA TYR A 207 16.09 4.90 -31.41
C TYR A 207 15.04 4.43 -32.43
N GLU A 208 14.59 5.34 -33.30
CA GLU A 208 13.59 5.00 -34.34
C GLU A 208 14.14 3.99 -35.35
N ASP A 209 15.40 4.15 -35.73
CA ASP A 209 16.16 3.24 -36.59
C ASP A 209 17.64 3.26 -36.16
N LYS A 210 18.45 2.34 -36.69
CA LYS A 210 19.90 2.27 -36.42
C LYS A 210 20.67 3.52 -36.83
N ASP A 211 20.14 4.25 -37.81
CA ASP A 211 20.78 5.45 -38.35
C ASP A 211 20.35 6.73 -37.60
N ALA A 212 19.39 6.64 -36.67
CA ALA A 212 18.93 7.79 -35.90
C ALA A 212 19.96 8.21 -34.85
N MET A 213 20.34 9.49 -34.86
CA MET A 213 21.31 10.04 -33.88
C MET A 213 20.70 10.37 -32.52
N GLU A 214 19.39 10.64 -32.46
CA GLU A 214 18.72 11.02 -31.22
C GLU A 214 17.79 9.92 -30.71
N PRO A 215 17.82 9.63 -29.39
CA PRO A 215 16.91 8.68 -28.80
C PRO A 215 15.49 9.26 -28.69
N ILE A 216 14.51 8.37 -28.84
CA ILE A 216 13.08 8.62 -28.67
C ILE A 216 12.75 9.14 -27.27
N SER A 217 13.36 8.55 -26.25
CA SER A 217 13.15 8.89 -24.85
C SER A 217 14.38 9.63 -24.32
N ARG A 218 14.25 10.93 -24.06
CA ARG A 218 15.22 11.67 -23.25
C ARG A 218 14.81 11.59 -21.80
N VAL A 219 15.33 10.59 -21.10
CA VAL A 219 15.25 10.51 -19.64
C VAL A 219 16.38 11.37 -19.07
N GLY A 220 16.11 12.14 -18.01
CA GLY A 220 17.12 12.97 -17.36
C GLY A 220 18.31 12.17 -16.84
N ASP A 221 19.50 12.76 -16.93
CA ASP A 221 20.76 12.12 -16.52
C ASP A 221 20.86 11.95 -15.00
N MET A 222 21.74 11.06 -14.55
CA MET A 222 21.95 10.81 -13.11
C MET A 222 22.39 12.07 -12.37
N GLU A 223 23.20 12.92 -13.01
CA GLU A 223 23.66 14.17 -12.43
C GLU A 223 22.50 15.16 -12.22
N GLU A 224 21.60 15.24 -13.19
CA GLU A 224 20.40 16.05 -13.11
C GLU A 224 19.47 15.55 -12.00
N TYR A 225 19.28 14.23 -11.91
CA TYR A 225 18.51 13.60 -10.85
C TYR A 225 19.03 13.95 -9.46
N TYR A 226 20.33 13.79 -9.22
CA TYR A 226 20.91 14.09 -7.91
C TYR A 226 20.87 15.58 -7.59
N ASN A 227 21.08 16.46 -8.57
CA ASN A 227 20.94 17.90 -8.37
C ASN A 227 19.51 18.28 -7.94
N ASP A 228 18.50 17.73 -8.61
CA ASP A 228 17.09 17.96 -8.27
C ASP A 228 16.73 17.33 -6.92
N LEU A 229 17.23 16.13 -6.62
CA LEU A 229 17.04 15.45 -5.33
C LEU A 229 17.65 16.25 -4.18
N PHE A 230 18.88 16.73 -4.34
CA PHE A 230 19.54 17.56 -3.32
C PHE A 230 18.85 18.90 -3.12
N GLU A 231 18.23 19.45 -4.15
CA GLU A 231 17.44 20.67 -4.04
C GLU A 231 16.15 20.42 -3.25
N ILE A 232 15.45 19.31 -3.52
CA ILE A 232 14.29 18.91 -2.71
C ILE A 232 14.70 18.66 -1.27
N LYS A 233 15.77 17.90 -1.03
CA LYS A 233 16.30 17.64 0.33
C LYS A 233 16.63 18.93 1.08
N ARG A 234 17.17 19.95 0.39
CA ARG A 234 17.41 21.28 0.97
C ARG A 234 16.11 21.98 1.34
N ILE A 235 15.12 21.99 0.44
CA ILE A 235 13.85 22.69 0.64
C ILE A 235 13.03 22.03 1.77
N ILE A 236 12.90 20.70 1.78
CA ILE A 236 12.12 20.00 2.82
C ILE A 236 12.74 20.16 4.22
N ASN A 237 14.06 20.40 4.29
CA ASN A 237 14.77 20.60 5.53
C ASN A 237 14.84 22.06 5.98
N TYR A 238 14.43 23.01 5.13
CA TYR A 238 14.37 24.42 5.46
C TYR A 238 13.39 24.68 6.62
N GLY A 239 13.84 25.41 7.63
CA GLY A 239 13.07 25.66 8.87
C GLY A 239 11.69 26.27 8.61
N PRO A 240 11.60 27.39 7.88
CA PRO A 240 10.31 28.02 7.54
C PRO A 240 9.37 27.10 6.75
N MET A 241 9.90 26.27 5.85
CA MET A 241 9.13 25.25 5.14
C MET A 241 8.51 24.24 6.10
N LYS A 242 9.28 23.74 7.07
CA LYS A 242 8.77 22.82 8.10
C LYS A 242 7.66 23.45 8.93
N THR A 243 7.84 24.69 9.36
CA THR A 243 6.85 25.44 10.15
C THR A 243 5.56 25.65 9.37
N LEU A 244 5.64 26.11 8.12
CA LEU A 244 4.47 26.32 7.27
C LEU A 244 3.74 25.00 6.99
N ALA A 245 4.47 23.95 6.60
CA ALA A 245 3.91 22.64 6.32
C ALA A 245 3.19 22.06 7.55
N PHE A 246 3.81 22.13 8.73
CA PHE A 246 3.20 21.67 9.98
C PHE A 246 1.90 22.42 10.28
N LYS A 247 1.92 23.76 10.24
CA LYS A 247 0.71 24.59 10.44
C LYS A 247 -0.41 24.21 9.46
N ARG A 248 -0.07 24.05 8.16
CA ARG A 248 -1.04 23.68 7.12
C ARG A 248 -1.64 22.29 7.36
N LEU A 249 -0.82 21.30 7.71
CA LEU A 249 -1.27 19.94 8.00
C LEU A 249 -2.20 19.89 9.23
N GLN A 250 -1.89 20.63 10.28
CA GLN A 250 -2.77 20.77 11.46
C GLN A 250 -4.11 21.41 11.10
N VAL A 251 -4.10 22.45 10.26
CA VAL A 251 -5.34 23.08 9.77
C VAL A 251 -6.18 22.11 8.95
N LEU A 252 -5.56 21.28 8.10
CA LEU A 252 -6.28 20.26 7.32
C LEU A 252 -6.97 19.25 8.23
N GLU A 253 -6.25 18.74 9.23
CA GLU A 253 -6.77 17.80 10.21
C GLU A 253 -7.93 18.40 11.03
N ALA A 254 -7.77 19.63 11.53
CA ALA A 254 -8.82 20.34 12.27
C ALA A 254 -10.07 20.57 11.40
N ARG A 255 -9.89 20.93 10.12
CA ARG A 255 -10.99 21.09 9.17
C ARG A 255 -11.75 19.80 8.93
N PHE A 256 -11.05 18.68 8.80
CA PHE A 256 -11.68 17.37 8.66
C PHE A 256 -12.49 16.99 9.91
N ASN A 257 -11.90 17.15 11.09
CA ASN A 257 -12.60 16.85 12.35
C ASN A 257 -13.84 17.72 12.53
N LEU A 258 -13.74 19.01 12.19
CA LEU A 258 -14.87 19.93 12.25
C LEU A 258 -15.95 19.59 11.22
N HIS A 259 -15.55 19.19 10.01
CA HIS A 259 -16.49 18.68 9.00
C HIS A 259 -17.24 17.45 9.51
N MET A 260 -16.53 16.49 10.11
CA MET A 260 -17.15 15.29 10.70
C MET A 260 -18.17 15.67 11.77
N LEU A 261 -17.85 16.60 12.68
CA LEU A 261 -18.77 17.04 13.74
C LEU A 261 -20.05 17.69 13.19
N LEU A 262 -19.97 18.43 12.08
CA LEU A 262 -21.11 19.15 11.51
C LEU A 262 -21.93 18.33 10.52
N ASN A 263 -21.29 17.35 9.86
CA ASN A 263 -21.85 16.70 8.68
C ASN A 263 -21.93 15.17 8.77
N SER A 264 -21.47 14.51 9.84
CA SER A 264 -21.47 13.04 9.94
C SER A 264 -22.87 12.42 9.75
N GLU A 265 -23.90 13.04 10.34
CA GLU A 265 -25.28 12.56 10.19
C GLU A 265 -25.78 12.71 8.75
N ARG A 266 -25.41 13.82 8.08
CA ARG A 266 -25.76 14.07 6.68
C ARG A 266 -25.08 13.08 5.74
N GLU A 267 -23.82 12.76 6.00
CA GLU A 267 -23.10 11.70 5.27
C GLU A 267 -23.75 10.33 5.47
N LEU A 268 -24.18 10.01 6.70
CA LEU A 268 -24.88 8.76 6.99
C LEU A 268 -26.23 8.67 6.26
N LEU A 269 -27.01 9.76 6.25
CA LEU A 269 -28.28 9.83 5.51
C LEU A 269 -28.05 9.69 4.00
N ALA A 270 -27.03 10.36 3.46
CA ALA A 270 -26.66 10.24 2.05
C ALA A 270 -26.25 8.80 1.68
N GLN A 271 -25.54 8.09 2.56
CA GLN A 271 -25.22 6.68 2.36
C GLN A 271 -26.48 5.79 2.39
N LYS A 272 -27.39 6.04 3.34
CA LYS A 272 -28.67 5.29 3.46
C LYS A 272 -29.61 5.52 2.28
N ALA A 273 -29.54 6.69 1.64
CA ALA A 273 -30.31 7.00 0.43
C ALA A 273 -29.92 6.14 -0.78
N VAL A 274 -28.83 5.37 -0.72
CA VAL A 274 -28.42 4.43 -1.77
C VAL A 274 -28.69 2.99 -1.32
N PRO A 275 -29.93 2.48 -1.47
CA PRO A 275 -30.37 1.23 -0.84
C PRO A 275 -29.60 -0.04 -1.26
N HIS A 276 -28.93 -0.02 -2.42
CA HIS A 276 -28.21 -1.18 -2.95
C HIS A 276 -26.68 -1.11 -2.78
N ARG A 277 -26.14 -0.05 -2.18
CA ARG A 277 -24.69 0.12 -1.99
C ARG A 277 -24.37 0.20 -0.50
N ASP A 278 -23.73 -0.85 -0.02
CA ASP A 278 -23.15 -0.89 1.31
C ASP A 278 -21.66 -1.22 1.22
N PHE A 279 -21.01 -1.35 2.38
CA PHE A 279 -19.60 -1.71 2.42
C PHE A 279 -19.29 -3.02 1.68
N TYR A 280 -20.18 -4.01 1.64
CA TYR A 280 -19.93 -5.30 0.99
C TYR A 280 -20.06 -5.22 -0.54
N ASN A 281 -20.93 -4.35 -1.04
CA ASN A 281 -21.24 -4.19 -2.47
C ASN A 281 -20.44 -3.08 -3.17
N VAL A 282 -19.51 -2.44 -2.46
CA VAL A 282 -18.54 -1.49 -3.04
C VAL A 282 -17.29 -2.26 -3.47
N ARG A 283 -16.87 -2.00 -4.71
CA ARG A 283 -15.66 -2.55 -5.28
C ARG A 283 -14.44 -2.01 -4.52
N LYS A 284 -13.62 -2.91 -4.03
CA LYS A 284 -12.42 -2.62 -3.25
C LYS A 284 -11.23 -3.27 -3.94
N VAL A 285 -10.17 -2.49 -4.09
CA VAL A 285 -8.91 -2.98 -4.64
C VAL A 285 -7.93 -3.10 -3.49
N ASP A 286 -7.39 -4.29 -3.29
CA ASP A 286 -6.21 -4.44 -2.45
C ASP A 286 -4.98 -4.03 -3.25
N THR A 287 -4.50 -2.85 -2.93
CA THR A 287 -3.45 -2.15 -3.67
C THR A 287 -2.06 -2.62 -3.29
N HIS A 288 -1.87 -3.48 -2.28
CA HIS A 288 -0.55 -4.00 -1.88
C HIS A 288 -0.63 -5.41 -1.27
N ILE A 289 -0.28 -6.44 -2.07
CA ILE A 289 -0.21 -7.86 -1.64
C ILE A 289 0.95 -8.59 -2.33
N HIS A 290 1.77 -9.31 -1.57
CA HIS A 290 2.74 -10.26 -2.10
C HIS A 290 2.07 -11.59 -2.54
N HIS A 291 2.26 -12.01 -3.79
CA HIS A 291 1.62 -13.22 -4.36
C HIS A 291 1.93 -14.48 -3.55
N SER A 292 3.17 -14.66 -3.09
CA SER A 292 3.57 -15.84 -2.30
C SER A 292 2.83 -15.95 -0.97
N ALA A 293 2.32 -14.84 -0.44
CA ALA A 293 1.53 -14.78 0.79
C ALA A 293 0.05 -14.46 0.52
N CYS A 294 -0.40 -14.53 -0.73
CA CYS A 294 -1.78 -14.20 -1.13
C CYS A 294 -2.80 -15.29 -0.78
N MET A 295 -2.50 -16.23 0.11
CA MET A 295 -3.41 -17.31 0.51
C MET A 295 -3.72 -17.21 2.02
N ASN A 296 -4.80 -17.84 2.48
CA ASN A 296 -5.01 -17.97 3.92
C ASN A 296 -4.20 -19.17 4.40
N GLN A 297 -3.59 -19.12 5.59
CA GLN A 297 -2.78 -20.22 6.12
C GLN A 297 -3.56 -21.54 6.22
N LYS A 298 -4.84 -21.50 6.60
CA LYS A 298 -5.72 -22.69 6.62
C LYS A 298 -5.96 -23.26 5.22
N HIS A 299 -6.05 -22.39 4.21
CA HIS A 299 -6.18 -22.81 2.81
C HIS A 299 -4.91 -23.49 2.32
N LEU A 300 -3.74 -22.87 2.55
CA LEU A 300 -2.43 -23.45 2.22
C LEU A 300 -2.22 -24.81 2.91
N LEU A 301 -2.54 -24.92 4.20
CA LEU A 301 -2.46 -26.18 4.94
C LEU A 301 -3.32 -27.28 4.31
N ARG A 302 -4.58 -26.96 4.00
CA ARG A 302 -5.50 -27.90 3.34
C ARG A 302 -4.97 -28.34 1.98
N PHE A 303 -4.40 -27.41 1.22
CA PHE A 303 -3.79 -27.70 -0.07
C PHE A 303 -2.61 -28.67 0.05
N ILE A 304 -1.67 -28.40 0.96
CA ILE A 304 -0.51 -29.27 1.24
C ILE A 304 -0.98 -30.68 1.64
N LYS A 305 -1.95 -30.78 2.57
CA LYS A 305 -2.53 -32.07 3.00
C LYS A 305 -3.19 -32.83 1.85
N SER A 306 -3.90 -32.12 0.97
CA SER A 306 -4.55 -32.70 -0.20
C SER A 306 -3.51 -33.29 -1.17
N ARG A 307 -2.44 -32.55 -1.46
CA ARG A 307 -1.36 -33.00 -2.36
C ARG A 307 -0.59 -34.18 -1.79
N LEU A 308 -0.30 -34.18 -0.49
CA LEU A 308 0.36 -35.31 0.17
C LEU A 308 -0.47 -36.60 0.09
N ARG A 309 -1.81 -36.49 0.10
CA ARG A 309 -2.71 -37.64 0.00
C ARG A 309 -2.89 -38.14 -1.44
N ASN A 310 -3.07 -37.22 -2.38
CA ASN A 310 -3.46 -37.54 -3.75
C ASN A 310 -2.26 -37.75 -4.69
N SER A 311 -1.08 -37.22 -4.36
CA SER A 311 0.12 -37.28 -5.21
C SER A 311 1.41 -37.55 -4.42
N PRO A 312 1.46 -38.58 -3.55
CA PRO A 312 2.63 -38.84 -2.70
C PRO A 312 3.89 -39.23 -3.48
N GLY A 313 3.74 -39.86 -4.65
CA GLY A 313 4.84 -40.36 -5.49
C GLY A 313 5.39 -39.36 -6.50
N GLU A 314 4.87 -38.13 -6.55
CA GLU A 314 5.34 -37.11 -7.49
C GLU A 314 6.74 -36.63 -7.09
N ILE A 315 7.67 -36.55 -8.06
CA ILE A 315 9.03 -36.07 -7.84
C ILE A 315 8.99 -34.55 -7.76
N VAL A 316 9.39 -33.98 -6.62
CA VAL A 316 9.18 -32.55 -6.33
C VAL A 316 10.46 -31.75 -6.13
N ILE A 317 11.56 -32.39 -5.75
CA ILE A 317 12.83 -31.72 -5.49
C ILE A 317 14.00 -32.63 -5.83
N PHE A 318 15.11 -32.03 -6.27
CA PHE A 318 16.40 -32.69 -6.45
C PHE A 318 17.39 -32.12 -5.44
N ARG A 319 17.86 -32.96 -4.50
CA ARG A 319 18.88 -32.59 -3.51
C ARG A 319 19.75 -33.78 -3.18
N ASP A 320 20.98 -33.49 -2.77
CA ASP A 320 21.94 -34.50 -2.30
C ASP A 320 22.17 -35.61 -3.35
N GLY A 321 22.15 -35.22 -4.64
CA GLY A 321 22.32 -36.13 -5.77
C GLY A 321 21.11 -37.03 -6.09
N ARG A 322 19.99 -36.90 -5.38
CA ARG A 322 18.80 -37.74 -5.54
C ARG A 322 17.53 -36.94 -5.80
N PHE A 323 16.70 -37.46 -6.70
CA PHE A 323 15.31 -37.02 -6.87
C PHE A 323 14.46 -37.55 -5.72
N MET A 324 13.80 -36.66 -5.00
CA MET A 324 12.92 -37.02 -3.89
C MET A 324 11.46 -36.82 -4.28
N THR A 325 10.64 -37.81 -3.93
CA THR A 325 9.18 -37.73 -4.02
C THR A 325 8.59 -36.87 -2.91
N LEU A 326 7.37 -36.39 -3.08
CA LEU A 326 6.67 -35.60 -2.05
C LEU A 326 6.61 -36.35 -0.71
N SER A 327 6.30 -37.66 -0.74
CA SER A 327 6.28 -38.49 0.46
C SER A 327 7.66 -38.63 1.12
N GLU A 328 8.72 -38.80 0.33
CA GLU A 328 10.09 -38.87 0.86
C GLU A 328 10.54 -37.55 1.47
N VAL A 329 10.15 -36.40 0.90
CA VAL A 329 10.44 -35.08 1.47
C VAL A 329 9.79 -34.96 2.85
N PHE A 330 8.49 -35.27 2.97
CA PHE A 330 7.80 -35.21 4.26
C PHE A 330 8.37 -36.19 5.29
N ARG A 331 8.74 -37.40 4.85
CA ARG A 331 9.42 -38.39 5.71
C ARG A 331 10.79 -37.89 6.18
N SER A 332 11.57 -37.24 5.31
CA SER A 332 12.87 -36.67 5.68
C SER A 332 12.79 -35.53 6.70
N LEU A 333 11.64 -34.84 6.73
CA LEU A 333 11.36 -33.77 7.67
C LEU A 333 10.74 -34.27 8.98
N ASN A 334 10.51 -35.59 9.12
CA ASN A 334 9.76 -36.21 10.22
C ASN A 334 8.36 -35.57 10.42
N LEU A 335 7.70 -35.20 9.31
CA LEU A 335 6.35 -34.61 9.34
C LEU A 335 5.36 -35.53 8.64
N THR A 336 4.25 -35.86 9.31
CA THR A 336 3.13 -36.56 8.67
C THR A 336 1.97 -35.62 8.36
N GLY A 337 1.08 -36.02 7.44
CA GLY A 337 -0.12 -35.22 7.11
C GLY A 337 -1.09 -35.03 8.29
N TYR A 338 -1.01 -35.89 9.32
CA TYR A 338 -1.78 -35.75 10.55
C TYR A 338 -1.19 -34.65 11.44
N ASP A 339 0.14 -34.63 11.60
CA ASP A 339 0.86 -33.68 12.45
C ASP A 339 0.82 -32.24 11.93
N LEU A 340 0.59 -32.05 10.62
CA LEU A 340 0.48 -30.73 10.03
C LEU A 340 -0.74 -29.96 10.57
N SER A 341 -0.52 -29.00 11.44
CA SER A 341 -1.47 -27.98 11.88
C SER A 341 -1.05 -26.58 11.41
N VAL A 342 -1.92 -25.59 11.62
CA VAL A 342 -1.61 -24.18 11.39
C VAL A 342 -0.39 -23.75 12.22
N ASP A 343 -0.29 -24.25 13.45
CA ASP A 343 0.84 -23.94 14.35
C ASP A 343 2.13 -24.62 13.88
N THR A 344 2.08 -25.87 13.40
CA THR A 344 3.28 -26.53 12.86
C THR A 344 3.79 -25.91 11.56
N LEU A 345 2.92 -25.24 10.78
CA LEU A 345 3.37 -24.46 9.64
C LEU A 345 4.16 -23.23 10.08
N ASP A 346 3.95 -22.73 11.30
CA ASP A 346 4.67 -21.63 11.94
C ASP A 346 4.92 -20.41 11.04
N MET A 347 3.93 -20.06 10.21
CA MET A 347 4.02 -18.93 9.27
C MET A 347 3.47 -17.63 9.87
N HIS A 348 2.86 -17.67 11.05
CA HIS A 348 2.38 -16.46 11.72
C HIS A 348 3.55 -15.59 12.20
N ALA A 349 3.46 -14.30 11.92
CA ALA A 349 4.44 -13.31 12.38
C ALA A 349 4.20 -12.95 13.87
N SER A 350 4.48 -13.90 14.77
CA SER A 350 4.55 -13.67 16.22
C SER A 350 5.98 -13.23 16.60
N ASN A 351 6.09 -12.15 17.39
CA ASN A 351 7.36 -11.63 17.92
C ASN A 351 8.44 -11.28 16.86
N THR A 352 8.03 -10.72 15.71
CA THR A 352 8.91 -10.27 14.61
C THR A 352 9.31 -8.80 14.67
N PHE A 353 8.99 -8.10 15.76
CA PHE A 353 9.23 -6.65 15.92
C PHE A 353 10.74 -6.33 15.75
N HIS A 354 11.07 -5.44 14.82
CA HIS A 354 12.43 -5.08 14.39
C HIS A 354 13.30 -6.23 13.85
N ARG A 355 12.73 -7.41 13.57
CA ARG A 355 13.46 -8.60 13.10
C ARG A 355 12.96 -9.03 11.74
N PHE A 356 13.30 -8.25 10.72
CA PHE A 356 12.95 -8.52 9.33
C PHE A 356 13.55 -9.86 8.83
N ASP A 357 14.67 -10.28 9.40
CA ASP A 357 15.26 -11.62 9.20
C ASP A 357 14.32 -12.74 9.67
N ARG A 358 13.73 -12.60 10.86
CA ARG A 358 12.73 -13.55 11.37
C ARG A 358 11.45 -13.54 10.54
N PHE A 359 11.02 -12.38 10.07
CA PHE A 359 9.89 -12.25 9.16
C PHE A 359 10.14 -13.00 7.83
N ASN A 360 11.31 -12.83 7.23
CA ASN A 360 11.70 -13.56 6.03
C ASN A 360 11.70 -15.09 6.21
N LEU A 361 12.07 -15.57 7.40
CA LEU A 361 12.02 -16.99 7.76
C LEU A 361 10.58 -17.51 7.86
N LYS A 362 9.60 -16.67 8.22
CA LYS A 362 8.17 -17.05 8.28
C LYS A 362 7.54 -17.31 6.91
N TYR A 363 8.18 -16.90 5.81
CA TYR A 363 7.79 -17.34 4.46
C TYR A 363 8.09 -18.82 4.22
N ASN A 364 8.87 -19.48 5.08
CA ASN A 364 9.17 -20.90 4.96
C ASN A 364 8.11 -21.73 5.73
N PRO A 365 7.25 -22.50 5.06
CA PRO A 365 6.29 -23.38 5.73
C PRO A 365 7.01 -24.38 6.64
N ALA A 366 6.54 -24.51 7.88
CA ALA A 366 7.14 -25.29 8.96
C ALA A 366 8.62 -24.94 9.24
N GLY A 367 9.05 -23.71 8.91
CA GLY A 367 10.45 -23.28 8.97
C GLY A 367 11.35 -23.95 7.93
N GLN A 368 10.78 -24.73 7.00
CA GLN A 368 11.52 -25.53 6.03
C GLN A 368 11.59 -24.86 4.66
N SER A 369 12.79 -24.47 4.25
CA SER A 369 13.03 -23.89 2.92
C SER A 369 12.61 -24.82 1.77
N ARG A 370 12.68 -26.14 1.98
CA ARG A 370 12.24 -27.18 1.03
C ARG A 370 10.75 -27.05 0.70
N LEU A 371 9.90 -26.84 1.70
CA LEU A 371 8.45 -26.71 1.48
C LEU A 371 8.11 -25.39 0.77
N ARG A 372 8.85 -24.31 1.05
CA ARG A 372 8.70 -23.05 0.32
C ARG A 372 9.07 -23.21 -1.15
N GLU A 373 10.16 -23.90 -1.44
CA GLU A 373 10.61 -24.16 -2.80
C GLU A 373 9.57 -24.96 -3.60
N ILE A 374 8.96 -25.97 -2.98
CA ILE A 374 7.98 -26.84 -3.63
C ILE A 374 6.62 -26.13 -3.84
N PHE A 375 6.09 -25.46 -2.80
CA PHE A 375 4.72 -24.94 -2.82
C PHE A 375 4.59 -23.45 -3.14
N LEU A 376 5.62 -22.64 -2.89
CA LEU A 376 5.54 -21.18 -2.90
C LEU A 376 6.54 -20.50 -3.85
N LYS A 377 7.26 -21.27 -4.69
CA LYS A 377 8.11 -20.72 -5.77
C LYS A 377 7.58 -21.09 -7.15
N THR A 378 7.76 -20.17 -8.10
CA THR A 378 7.45 -20.37 -9.53
C THR A 378 8.54 -21.19 -10.23
N ASP A 379 9.81 -20.91 -9.95
CA ASP A 379 10.96 -21.63 -10.50
C ASP A 379 11.39 -22.73 -9.52
N ASN A 380 10.96 -23.96 -9.79
CA ASN A 380 11.34 -25.18 -9.07
C ASN A 380 11.33 -26.39 -10.03
N LEU A 381 11.66 -27.58 -9.52
CA LEU A 381 11.77 -28.80 -10.35
C LEU A 381 10.46 -29.16 -11.10
N ILE A 382 9.31 -28.86 -10.50
CA ILE A 382 7.97 -29.10 -11.09
C ILE A 382 7.43 -27.87 -11.83
N ALA A 383 8.31 -26.93 -12.19
CA ALA A 383 7.97 -25.69 -12.91
C ALA A 383 6.81 -24.91 -12.28
N GLY A 384 6.75 -24.85 -10.94
CA GLY A 384 5.77 -24.06 -10.21
C GLY A 384 4.33 -24.57 -10.27
N LYS A 385 4.12 -25.85 -10.67
CA LYS A 385 2.79 -26.47 -10.80
C LYS A 385 1.89 -26.27 -9.57
N TYR A 386 2.39 -26.58 -8.38
CA TYR A 386 1.62 -26.45 -7.14
C TYR A 386 1.24 -25.00 -6.82
N LEU A 387 2.16 -24.06 -7.04
CA LEU A 387 1.87 -22.64 -6.85
C LEU A 387 0.80 -22.13 -7.84
N ALA A 388 0.84 -22.61 -9.09
CA ALA A 388 -0.19 -22.27 -10.08
C ALA A 388 -1.56 -22.83 -9.69
N GLU A 389 -1.63 -24.07 -9.22
CA GLU A 389 -2.88 -24.71 -8.80
C GLU A 389 -3.52 -23.97 -7.62
N ILE A 390 -2.76 -23.64 -6.56
CA ILE A 390 -3.30 -22.87 -5.45
C ILE A 390 -3.68 -21.44 -5.87
N THR A 391 -2.93 -20.83 -6.79
CA THR A 391 -3.28 -19.51 -7.35
C THR A 391 -4.63 -19.56 -8.06
N LYS A 392 -4.92 -20.62 -8.83
CA LYS A 392 -6.24 -20.82 -9.46
C LYS A 392 -7.36 -20.94 -8.43
N GLU A 393 -7.13 -21.67 -7.34
CA GLU A 393 -8.09 -21.75 -6.23
C GLU A 393 -8.36 -20.37 -5.61
N VAL A 394 -7.32 -19.55 -5.41
CA VAL A 394 -7.47 -18.18 -4.90
C VAL A 394 -8.20 -17.28 -5.89
N ILE A 395 -7.91 -17.39 -7.19
CA ILE A 395 -8.62 -16.67 -8.26
C ILE A 395 -10.12 -17.04 -8.24
N SER A 396 -10.45 -18.33 -8.08
CA SER A 396 -11.83 -18.78 -7.97
C SER A 396 -12.55 -18.20 -6.75
N ASP A 397 -11.87 -18.13 -5.60
CA ASP A 397 -12.42 -17.50 -4.39
C ASP A 397 -12.62 -15.98 -4.60
N LEU A 398 -11.76 -15.30 -5.36
CA LEU A 398 -11.93 -13.89 -5.74
C LEU A 398 -13.08 -13.66 -6.70
N HIS A 399 -13.28 -14.53 -7.70
CA HIS A 399 -14.44 -14.47 -8.59
C HIS A 399 -15.76 -14.63 -7.83
N ALA A 400 -15.80 -15.54 -6.84
CA ALA A 400 -16.94 -15.66 -5.94
C ALA A 400 -17.15 -14.38 -5.11
N SER A 401 -16.07 -13.68 -4.76
CA SER A 401 -16.10 -12.37 -4.09
C SER A 401 -16.09 -11.22 -5.10
N LYS A 402 -17.20 -11.06 -5.86
CA LYS A 402 -17.37 -10.10 -6.98
C LYS A 402 -16.77 -8.69 -6.77
N TYR A 403 -16.79 -8.18 -5.54
CA TYR A 403 -16.38 -6.81 -5.21
C TYR A 403 -14.92 -6.67 -4.78
N GLN A 404 -14.14 -7.76 -4.70
CA GLN A 404 -12.74 -7.72 -4.30
C GLN A 404 -11.83 -7.85 -5.52
N LEU A 405 -10.97 -6.86 -5.72
CA LEU A 405 -9.92 -6.87 -6.73
C LEU A 405 -8.56 -6.81 -6.04
N VAL A 406 -7.53 -7.30 -6.70
CA VAL A 406 -6.20 -7.40 -6.11
C VAL A 406 -5.11 -7.07 -7.11
N GLU A 407 -4.05 -6.45 -6.61
CA GLU A 407 -2.80 -6.27 -7.34
C GLU A 407 -1.72 -7.15 -6.71
N TRP A 408 -1.38 -8.27 -7.35
CA TRP A 408 -0.41 -9.22 -6.83
C TRP A 408 1.01 -8.90 -7.26
N ARG A 409 1.94 -8.92 -6.29
CA ARG A 409 3.36 -8.73 -6.54
C ARG A 409 4.06 -10.07 -6.71
N ILE A 410 4.83 -10.21 -7.78
CA ILE A 410 5.67 -11.38 -8.04
C ILE A 410 7.11 -10.93 -8.32
N SER A 411 8.08 -11.71 -7.85
CA SER A 411 9.48 -11.28 -7.84
C SER A 411 10.20 -11.58 -9.14
N ILE A 412 10.94 -10.60 -9.64
CA ILE A 412 12.08 -10.81 -10.55
C ILE A 412 13.33 -10.34 -9.81
N TYR A 413 14.33 -11.21 -9.74
CA TYR A 413 15.54 -10.96 -8.95
C TYR A 413 16.65 -10.34 -9.80
N GLY A 414 16.61 -10.49 -11.12
CA GLY A 414 17.62 -9.92 -12.01
C GLY A 414 18.96 -10.65 -11.95
N ARG A 415 18.94 -11.97 -11.71
CA ARG A 415 20.17 -12.80 -11.60
C ARG A 415 20.54 -13.44 -12.93
N LYS A 416 19.53 -13.71 -13.77
CA LYS A 416 19.68 -14.32 -15.09
C LYS A 416 18.62 -13.79 -16.04
N LYS A 417 18.96 -13.61 -17.32
CA LYS A 417 17.99 -13.22 -18.37
C LYS A 417 16.80 -14.18 -18.49
N SER A 418 17.00 -15.46 -18.20
CA SER A 418 15.96 -16.49 -18.28
C SER A 418 14.83 -16.35 -17.24
N GLU A 419 14.98 -15.48 -16.22
CA GLU A 419 13.95 -15.34 -15.18
C GLU A 419 12.60 -14.88 -15.75
N TRP A 420 12.60 -13.89 -16.65
CA TRP A 420 11.40 -13.42 -17.31
C TRP A 420 10.70 -14.49 -18.14
N ASP A 421 11.49 -15.25 -18.89
CA ASP A 421 11.00 -16.32 -19.77
C ASP A 421 10.40 -17.49 -18.97
N LYS A 422 11.02 -17.86 -17.85
CA LYS A 422 10.45 -18.86 -16.93
C LYS A 422 9.15 -18.38 -16.30
N LEU A 423 9.12 -17.13 -15.82
CA LEU A 423 7.95 -16.55 -15.17
C LEU A 423 6.77 -16.42 -16.13
N SER A 424 7.02 -15.91 -17.34
CA SER A 424 5.98 -15.70 -18.34
C SER A 424 5.41 -17.03 -18.84
N ARG A 425 6.27 -18.04 -19.07
CA ARG A 425 5.81 -19.40 -19.40
C ARG A 425 4.98 -20.02 -18.29
N TRP A 426 5.39 -19.86 -17.03
CA TRP A 426 4.60 -20.35 -15.90
C TRP A 426 3.19 -19.75 -15.89
N MET A 427 3.07 -18.43 -16.10
CA MET A 427 1.78 -17.75 -16.13
C MET A 427 0.93 -18.14 -17.35
N TYR A 428 1.55 -18.20 -18.53
CA TYR A 428 0.89 -18.55 -19.80
C TYR A 428 0.43 -20.01 -19.85
N ALA A 429 1.31 -20.96 -19.54
CA ALA A 429 0.98 -22.39 -19.56
C ALA A 429 -0.12 -22.76 -18.55
N ASN A 430 -0.16 -22.05 -17.42
CA ASN A 430 -1.20 -22.24 -16.41
C ASN A 430 -2.45 -21.38 -16.64
N LYS A 431 -2.47 -20.48 -17.63
CA LYS A 431 -3.59 -19.55 -17.89
C LYS A 431 -4.02 -18.75 -16.64
N LEU A 432 -3.05 -18.14 -15.95
CA LEU A 432 -3.30 -17.38 -14.71
C LEU A 432 -3.75 -15.94 -14.99
N SER A 433 -4.89 -15.78 -15.67
CA SER A 433 -5.52 -14.49 -15.95
C SER A 433 -6.89 -14.40 -15.28
N SER A 434 -7.23 -13.23 -14.72
CA SER A 434 -8.55 -12.94 -14.17
C SER A 434 -8.87 -11.45 -14.29
N PRO A 435 -10.12 -11.06 -14.57
CA PRO A 435 -10.57 -9.67 -14.52
C PRO A 435 -10.27 -8.99 -13.18
N HIS A 436 -10.32 -9.73 -12.07
CA HIS A 436 -10.15 -9.24 -10.70
C HIS A 436 -8.69 -9.09 -10.27
N VAL A 437 -7.74 -9.58 -11.08
CA VAL A 437 -6.32 -9.65 -10.73
C VAL A 437 -5.48 -8.85 -11.71
N ARG A 438 -4.57 -8.04 -11.18
CA ARG A 438 -3.47 -7.43 -11.95
C ARG A 438 -2.14 -7.77 -11.32
N TRP A 439 -1.09 -7.82 -12.14
CA TRP A 439 0.24 -8.22 -11.70
C TRP A 439 1.18 -7.02 -11.60
N MET A 440 2.01 -7.03 -10.58
CA MET A 440 3.10 -6.08 -10.38
C MET A 440 4.40 -6.86 -10.19
N ILE A 441 5.49 -6.37 -10.76
CA ILE A 441 6.81 -6.99 -10.59
C ILE A 441 7.54 -6.32 -9.45
N GLN A 442 7.85 -7.08 -8.41
CA GLN A 442 8.72 -6.61 -7.34
C GLN A 442 10.17 -6.97 -7.62
N ILE A 443 11.06 -6.01 -7.43
CA ILE A 443 12.50 -6.16 -7.62
C ILE A 443 13.17 -6.06 -6.24
N PRO A 444 13.65 -7.18 -5.69
CA PRO A 444 14.38 -7.16 -4.42
C PRO A 444 15.77 -6.54 -4.57
N ARG A 445 16.11 -5.59 -3.70
CA ARG A 445 17.42 -4.90 -3.65
C ARG A 445 18.51 -5.78 -3.04
N LEU A 446 18.74 -6.95 -3.63
CA LEU A 446 19.64 -7.99 -3.12
C LEU A 446 20.95 -8.12 -3.92
N TYR A 447 21.37 -7.06 -4.62
CA TYR A 447 22.58 -7.06 -5.44
C TYR A 447 23.81 -7.58 -4.67
N PHE A 448 24.02 -7.12 -3.44
CA PHE A 448 25.14 -7.55 -2.58
C PHE A 448 25.24 -9.07 -2.40
N LEU A 449 24.09 -9.76 -2.33
CA LEU A 449 24.03 -11.21 -2.16
C LEU A 449 24.44 -11.90 -3.47
N TYR A 450 23.94 -11.43 -4.60
CA TYR A 450 24.24 -12.01 -5.92
C TYR A 450 25.68 -11.75 -6.35
N LYS A 451 26.22 -10.59 -5.98
CA LYS A 451 27.63 -10.26 -6.16
C LYS A 451 28.53 -11.20 -5.36
N LYS A 452 28.19 -11.45 -4.08
CA LYS A 452 28.92 -12.39 -3.23
C LYS A 452 28.86 -13.83 -3.72
N LEU A 453 27.73 -14.23 -4.33
CA LEU A 453 27.56 -15.55 -4.94
C LEU A 453 28.22 -15.68 -6.32
N GLY A 454 28.73 -14.58 -6.90
CA GLY A 454 29.29 -14.57 -8.25
C GLY A 454 28.25 -14.80 -9.35
N GLU A 455 26.96 -14.58 -9.07
CA GLU A 455 25.91 -14.67 -10.09
C GLU A 455 25.84 -13.39 -10.95
N VAL A 456 26.32 -12.27 -10.43
CA VAL A 456 26.35 -10.95 -11.08
C VAL A 456 27.69 -10.26 -10.83
N ASP A 457 28.28 -9.70 -11.88
CA ASP A 457 29.59 -9.04 -11.85
C ASP A 457 29.52 -7.54 -11.48
N ASN A 458 28.50 -6.83 -11.93
CA ASN A 458 28.30 -5.42 -11.62
C ASN A 458 26.82 -5.06 -11.65
N PHE A 459 26.49 -3.86 -11.17
CA PHE A 459 25.10 -3.44 -11.14
C PHE A 459 24.49 -3.31 -12.54
N GLN A 460 25.30 -2.97 -13.56
CA GLN A 460 24.85 -2.93 -14.96
C GLN A 460 24.25 -4.26 -15.41
N GLN A 461 24.94 -5.38 -15.16
CA GLN A 461 24.48 -6.70 -15.58
C GLN A 461 23.14 -7.08 -14.92
N MET A 462 22.91 -6.64 -13.67
CA MET A 462 21.61 -6.81 -13.01
C MET A 462 20.50 -6.03 -13.72
N LEU A 463 20.77 -4.77 -14.09
CA LEU A 463 19.83 -3.95 -14.88
C LEU A 463 19.57 -4.57 -16.25
N ASP A 464 20.60 -5.10 -16.90
CA ASP A 464 20.48 -5.79 -18.20
C ASP A 464 19.52 -6.99 -18.11
N TYR A 465 19.62 -7.76 -17.02
CA TYR A 465 18.76 -8.92 -16.79
C TYR A 465 17.31 -8.54 -16.46
N ILE A 466 17.10 -7.38 -15.84
CA ILE A 466 15.77 -6.87 -15.51
C ILE A 466 15.09 -6.26 -16.73
N PHE A 467 15.78 -5.38 -17.47
CA PHE A 467 15.13 -4.52 -18.46
C PHE A 467 15.27 -4.99 -19.90
N LEU A 468 16.42 -5.50 -20.35
CA LEU A 468 16.61 -5.83 -21.77
C LEU A 468 15.56 -6.82 -22.32
N PRO A 469 15.17 -7.90 -21.61
CA PRO A 469 14.13 -8.79 -22.10
C PRO A 469 12.78 -8.09 -22.38
N LEU A 470 12.48 -7.01 -21.66
CA LEU A 470 11.25 -6.24 -21.84
C LEU A 470 11.29 -5.38 -23.11
N PHE A 471 12.44 -4.80 -23.43
CA PHE A 471 12.64 -4.04 -24.66
C PHE A 471 12.69 -4.97 -25.88
N GLU A 472 13.33 -6.13 -25.76
CA GLU A 472 13.38 -7.17 -26.79
C GLU A 472 11.96 -7.58 -27.22
N VAL A 473 11.10 -7.91 -26.26
CA VAL A 473 9.69 -8.30 -26.52
C VAL A 473 8.83 -7.13 -26.95
N THR A 474 9.09 -5.91 -26.45
CA THR A 474 8.35 -4.73 -26.91
C THR A 474 8.66 -4.43 -28.37
N ARG A 475 9.92 -4.59 -28.82
CA ARG A 475 10.31 -4.45 -30.23
C ARG A 475 9.70 -5.54 -31.08
N ASP A 476 9.89 -6.79 -30.67
CA ASP A 476 9.43 -7.98 -31.38
C ASP A 476 8.65 -8.92 -30.45
N PRO A 477 7.32 -8.79 -30.39
CA PRO A 477 6.48 -9.67 -29.56
C PRO A 477 6.60 -11.15 -29.92
N SER A 478 6.94 -11.48 -31.17
CA SER A 478 7.07 -12.86 -31.64
C SER A 478 8.27 -13.60 -31.00
N SER A 479 9.28 -12.85 -30.54
CA SER A 479 10.46 -13.41 -29.87
C SER A 479 10.13 -14.15 -28.57
N ASN A 480 9.12 -13.68 -27.82
CA ASN A 480 8.61 -14.35 -26.62
C ASN A 480 7.14 -13.97 -26.39
N LEU A 481 6.25 -14.73 -27.03
CA LEU A 481 4.80 -14.55 -26.91
C LEU A 481 4.28 -14.68 -25.46
N PRO A 482 4.72 -15.68 -24.66
CA PRO A 482 4.33 -15.75 -23.25
C PRO A 482 4.65 -14.46 -22.48
N LEU A 483 5.83 -13.87 -22.71
CA LEU A 483 6.23 -12.62 -22.04
C LEU A 483 5.41 -11.44 -22.53
N HIS A 484 5.10 -11.35 -23.83
CA HIS A 484 4.23 -10.30 -24.36
C HIS A 484 2.86 -10.28 -23.65
N TYR A 485 2.17 -11.42 -23.59
CA TYR A 485 0.88 -11.51 -22.89
C TYR A 485 0.99 -11.28 -21.39
N PHE A 486 2.07 -11.73 -20.75
CA PHE A 486 2.32 -11.44 -19.35
C PHE A 486 2.37 -9.92 -19.11
N LEU A 487 3.11 -9.20 -19.96
CA LEU A 487 3.24 -7.75 -19.87
C LEU A 487 1.92 -7.00 -20.07
N GLU A 488 0.98 -7.52 -20.87
CA GLU A 488 -0.36 -6.92 -21.00
C GLU A 488 -1.17 -6.98 -19.70
N THR A 489 -0.96 -8.01 -18.87
CA THR A 489 -1.64 -8.15 -17.58
C THR A 489 -0.97 -7.39 -16.43
N MET A 490 0.24 -6.91 -16.68
CA MET A 490 1.07 -6.23 -15.70
C MET A 490 0.76 -4.73 -15.66
N VAL A 491 0.78 -4.15 -14.46
CA VAL A 491 0.42 -2.73 -14.23
C VAL A 491 1.56 -1.87 -13.67
N GLY A 492 2.66 -2.49 -13.24
CA GLY A 492 3.73 -1.72 -12.63
C GLY A 492 4.89 -2.52 -12.05
N PHE A 493 5.85 -1.77 -11.52
CA PHE A 493 7.02 -2.26 -10.81
C PHE A 493 7.02 -1.77 -9.36
N ASP A 494 7.60 -2.58 -8.51
CA ASP A 494 7.84 -2.35 -7.09
C ASP A 494 9.32 -2.60 -6.78
N CYS A 495 9.87 -1.89 -5.80
CA CYS A 495 11.23 -2.03 -5.33
C CYS A 495 11.17 -2.39 -3.84
N VAL A 496 11.76 -3.52 -3.46
CA VAL A 496 11.58 -4.12 -2.13
C VAL A 496 12.93 -4.50 -1.51
N ASP A 497 13.07 -4.36 -0.19
CA ASP A 497 14.04 -5.02 0.71
C ASP A 497 13.84 -4.34 2.09
N ASP A 498 14.51 -4.85 3.12
CA ASP A 498 14.59 -4.23 4.43
C ASP A 498 15.15 -2.79 4.36
N GLU A 499 14.25 -1.81 4.46
CA GLU A 499 14.60 -0.39 4.48
C GLU A 499 15.38 0.04 5.73
N SER A 500 15.42 -0.77 6.79
CA SER A 500 16.11 -0.41 8.04
C SER A 500 17.62 -0.59 8.00
N LYS A 501 18.15 -1.33 7.01
CA LYS A 501 19.58 -1.55 6.85
C LYS A 501 20.30 -0.23 6.54
N ALA A 502 21.43 -0.01 7.21
CA ALA A 502 22.27 1.14 6.94
C ALA A 502 22.92 1.01 5.56
N GLU A 503 22.83 2.08 4.77
CA GLU A 503 23.45 2.17 3.46
C GLU A 503 24.86 2.78 3.59
N PRO A 504 25.93 2.03 3.25
CA PRO A 504 27.30 2.48 3.45
C PRO A 504 27.73 3.55 2.45
N PHE A 505 27.16 3.53 1.25
CA PHE A 505 27.37 4.54 0.23
C PHE A 505 26.18 5.49 0.23
N ARG A 506 26.45 6.79 0.25
CA ARG A 506 25.44 7.84 0.11
C ARG A 506 25.87 8.83 -0.96
N SER A 507 24.90 9.38 -1.65
CA SER A 507 25.13 10.51 -2.56
C SER A 507 25.49 11.75 -1.72
N GLU A 508 26.63 12.37 -2.01
CA GLU A 508 27.07 13.62 -1.39
C GLU A 508 27.24 14.71 -2.45
N ARG A 509 26.92 15.96 -2.11
CA ARG A 509 27.14 17.09 -3.03
C ARG A 509 28.62 17.17 -3.40
N GLY A 510 28.91 17.08 -4.70
CA GLY A 510 30.27 17.13 -5.24
C GLY A 510 31.00 15.78 -5.31
N LYS A 511 30.45 14.70 -4.75
CA LYS A 511 30.97 13.33 -4.93
C LYS A 511 30.00 12.51 -5.79
N LYS A 512 30.40 12.24 -7.02
CA LYS A 512 29.60 11.44 -7.95
C LYS A 512 29.63 9.98 -7.51
N LEU A 513 28.46 9.35 -7.50
CA LEU A 513 28.38 7.90 -7.37
C LEU A 513 28.86 7.25 -8.68
N PRO A 514 29.51 6.08 -8.59
CA PRO A 514 30.01 5.38 -9.76
C PRO A 514 28.86 4.95 -10.68
N LYS A 515 29.17 4.83 -11.97
CA LYS A 515 28.19 4.32 -12.95
C LYS A 515 27.89 2.84 -12.70
N PRO A 516 26.78 2.28 -13.22
CA PRO A 516 26.39 0.89 -12.97
C PRO A 516 27.42 -0.13 -13.42
N GLN A 517 28.15 0.18 -14.50
CA GLN A 517 29.25 -0.64 -15.02
C GLN A 517 30.44 -0.67 -14.07
N GLU A 518 30.68 0.43 -13.37
CA GLU A 518 31.77 0.64 -12.42
C GLU A 518 31.39 0.22 -11.00
N TRP A 519 30.10 -0.02 -10.73
CA TRP A 519 29.62 -0.52 -9.45
C TRP A 519 29.94 -2.01 -9.31
N ASN A 520 31.19 -2.29 -8.96
CA ASN A 520 31.73 -3.63 -8.71
C ASN A 520 31.91 -3.93 -7.21
N TYR A 521 31.54 -3.00 -6.33
CA TYR A 521 31.57 -3.16 -4.88
C TYR A 521 30.64 -4.29 -4.43
N GLU A 522 31.00 -4.98 -3.34
CA GLU A 522 30.11 -5.96 -2.70
C GLU A 522 28.91 -5.31 -2.01
N ALA A 523 29.05 -4.05 -1.60
CA ALA A 523 27.97 -3.34 -0.92
C ALA A 523 26.84 -3.00 -1.89
N ASN A 524 25.62 -2.96 -1.35
CA ASN A 524 24.42 -2.64 -2.10
C ASN A 524 24.44 -1.17 -2.56
N PRO A 525 24.00 -0.84 -3.78
CA PRO A 525 23.69 0.54 -4.14
C PRO A 525 22.64 1.14 -3.21
N PRO A 526 22.72 2.45 -2.92
CA PRO A 526 21.74 3.12 -2.07
C PRO A 526 20.35 3.18 -2.71
N TYR A 527 19.33 3.41 -1.89
CA TYR A 527 17.93 3.40 -2.33
C TYR A 527 17.64 4.44 -3.41
N ASP A 528 18.22 5.64 -3.29
CA ASP A 528 18.05 6.70 -4.30
C ASP A 528 18.60 6.30 -5.68
N TYR A 529 19.72 5.56 -5.70
CA TYR A 529 20.32 4.99 -6.90
C TYR A 529 19.41 3.95 -7.56
N TRP A 530 18.86 3.03 -6.75
CA TRP A 530 17.85 2.08 -7.23
C TRP A 530 16.63 2.78 -7.81
N CYS A 531 16.08 3.78 -7.11
CA CYS A 531 14.93 4.54 -7.59
C CYS A 531 15.20 5.19 -8.94
N TYR A 532 16.36 5.82 -9.13
CA TYR A 532 16.73 6.45 -10.40
C TYR A 532 16.78 5.45 -11.55
N TYR A 533 17.55 4.36 -11.42
CA TYR A 533 17.72 3.41 -12.53
C TYR A 533 16.46 2.63 -12.85
N LEU A 534 15.65 2.31 -11.83
CA LEU A 534 14.34 1.71 -12.09
C LEU A 534 13.44 2.68 -12.82
N TYR A 535 13.33 3.92 -12.32
CA TYR A 535 12.52 4.96 -12.97
C TYR A 535 12.97 5.22 -14.41
N ALA A 536 14.27 5.37 -14.64
CA ALA A 536 14.80 5.77 -15.93
C ALA A 536 14.51 4.73 -17.01
N ASN A 537 14.73 3.45 -16.68
CA ASN A 537 14.43 2.36 -17.60
C ASN A 537 12.93 2.13 -17.79
N ILE A 538 12.13 2.31 -16.73
CA ILE A 538 10.66 2.24 -16.85
C ILE A 538 10.14 3.38 -17.73
N ALA A 539 10.68 4.59 -17.59
CA ALA A 539 10.32 5.75 -18.41
C ALA A 539 10.65 5.55 -19.88
N ALA A 540 11.85 5.06 -20.19
CA ALA A 540 12.24 4.71 -21.56
C ALA A 540 11.36 3.60 -22.13
N LEU A 541 11.08 2.56 -21.33
CA LEU A 541 10.21 1.45 -21.74
C LEU A 541 8.77 1.92 -21.99
N ASN A 542 8.23 2.77 -21.11
CA ASN A 542 6.88 3.29 -21.22
C ASN A 542 6.70 4.16 -22.46
N GLU A 543 7.67 5.02 -22.79
CA GLU A 543 7.62 5.81 -24.02
C GLU A 543 7.66 4.91 -25.26
N PHE A 544 8.52 3.88 -25.25
CA PHE A 544 8.57 2.92 -26.35
C PHE A 544 7.25 2.16 -26.52
N ARG A 545 6.68 1.67 -25.41
CA ARG A 545 5.39 0.96 -25.40
C ARG A 545 4.24 1.87 -25.82
N ARG A 546 4.23 3.12 -25.36
CA ARG A 546 3.23 4.14 -25.71
C ARG A 546 3.21 4.39 -27.22
N ARG A 547 4.37 4.54 -27.86
CA ARG A 547 4.46 4.71 -29.33
C ARG A 547 3.93 3.50 -30.11
N LYS A 548 4.03 2.29 -29.55
CA LYS A 548 3.44 1.07 -30.12
C LYS A 548 1.97 0.87 -29.75
N GLY A 549 1.34 1.77 -28.98
CA GLY A 549 -0.03 1.59 -28.49
C GLY A 549 -0.18 0.47 -27.45
N LEU A 550 0.91 0.07 -26.80
CA LEU A 550 0.93 -0.95 -25.75
C LEU A 550 0.68 -0.32 -24.37
N ASN A 551 0.29 -1.16 -23.40
CA ASN A 551 0.13 -0.72 -22.00
C ASN A 551 1.46 -0.25 -21.39
N ILE A 552 1.37 0.69 -20.45
CA ILE A 552 2.52 1.24 -19.72
C ILE A 552 2.52 0.78 -18.26
N PHE A 553 3.63 1.00 -17.57
CA PHE A 553 3.85 0.53 -16.20
C PHE A 553 4.05 1.68 -15.22
N SER A 554 3.39 1.59 -14.07
CA SER A 554 3.60 2.50 -12.94
C SER A 554 4.77 2.06 -12.05
N LEU A 555 5.53 2.99 -11.49
CA LEU A 555 6.53 2.69 -10.45
C LEU A 555 5.93 2.98 -9.07
N ARG A 556 5.78 1.94 -8.25
CA ARG A 556 5.19 2.00 -6.90
C ARG A 556 6.06 1.24 -5.88
N PRO A 557 7.19 1.83 -5.46
CA PRO A 557 8.15 1.15 -4.60
C PRO A 557 7.68 1.10 -3.14
N HIS A 558 8.19 0.13 -2.38
CA HIS A 558 8.22 0.22 -0.92
C HIS A 558 9.12 1.38 -0.53
N SER A 559 8.55 2.32 0.20
CA SER A 559 9.27 3.53 0.60
C SER A 559 8.74 4.05 1.92
N GLY A 560 9.66 4.24 2.86
CA GLY A 560 9.37 4.82 4.15
C GLY A 560 8.58 3.91 5.07
N GLU A 561 8.69 2.59 4.94
CA GLU A 561 8.24 1.69 6.01
C GLU A 561 9.13 1.82 7.25
N ALA A 562 10.45 1.79 7.01
CA ALA A 562 11.52 1.96 7.98
C ALA A 562 12.63 2.82 7.35
N GLY A 563 13.81 2.86 7.97
CA GLY A 563 14.98 3.50 7.38
C GLY A 563 14.98 5.03 7.43
N ASP A 564 15.76 5.61 6.52
CA ASP A 564 15.97 7.05 6.39
C ASP A 564 14.74 7.72 5.74
N PRO A 565 14.13 8.76 6.35
CA PRO A 565 13.05 9.52 5.72
C PRO A 565 13.40 10.10 4.35
N GLU A 566 14.69 10.22 4.01
CA GLU A 566 15.14 10.67 2.70
C GLU A 566 14.80 9.72 1.54
N HIS A 567 14.52 8.44 1.80
CA HIS A 567 14.02 7.50 0.78
C HIS A 567 12.74 8.04 0.11
N LEU A 568 11.87 8.67 0.90
CA LEU A 568 10.63 9.27 0.43
C LEU A 568 10.87 10.48 -0.48
N ALA A 569 12.00 11.19 -0.34
CA ALA A 569 12.36 12.27 -1.26
C ALA A 569 12.73 11.72 -2.65
N ALA A 570 13.45 10.59 -2.70
CA ALA A 570 13.76 9.90 -3.94
C ALA A 570 12.49 9.36 -4.62
N ALA A 571 11.59 8.73 -3.85
CA ALA A 571 10.30 8.27 -4.34
C ALA A 571 9.38 9.43 -4.76
N TYR A 572 9.42 10.58 -4.08
CA TYR A 572 8.66 11.76 -4.45
C TYR A 572 9.05 12.33 -5.83
N LEU A 573 10.28 12.12 -6.30
CA LEU A 573 10.63 12.52 -7.66
C LEU A 573 10.20 11.50 -8.71
N THR A 574 10.34 10.21 -8.40
CA THR A 574 10.39 9.15 -9.40
C THR A 574 9.15 8.25 -9.45
N ALA A 575 8.42 8.13 -8.33
CA ALA A 575 7.36 7.14 -8.20
C ALA A 575 5.95 7.73 -8.44
N ASN A 576 5.06 6.92 -9.03
CA ASN A 576 3.65 7.24 -9.21
C ASN A 576 2.85 7.10 -7.90
N GLY A 577 3.26 6.18 -7.03
CA GLY A 577 2.71 5.93 -5.69
C GLY A 577 3.76 5.25 -4.82
N ILE A 578 3.48 5.04 -3.54
CA ILE A 578 4.38 4.33 -2.62
C ILE A 578 3.63 3.30 -1.78
N ASN A 579 4.33 2.28 -1.31
CA ASN A 579 3.83 1.37 -0.29
C ASN A 579 4.44 1.75 1.09
N HIS A 580 3.66 1.62 2.15
CA HIS A 580 3.92 1.95 3.56
C HIS A 580 3.90 3.44 3.94
N GLY A 581 4.91 4.24 3.57
CA GLY A 581 4.94 5.69 3.86
C GLY A 581 4.85 6.09 5.34
N ILE A 582 5.19 5.20 6.28
CA ILE A 582 5.12 5.42 7.73
C ILE A 582 6.02 6.57 8.17
N THR A 583 7.24 6.65 7.62
CA THR A 583 8.24 7.65 8.01
C THR A 583 7.91 9.07 7.55
N LEU A 584 6.89 9.27 6.69
CA LEU A 584 6.36 10.61 6.36
C LEU A 584 5.95 11.39 7.61
N ARG A 585 5.54 10.71 8.69
CA ARG A 585 5.24 11.34 9.99
C ARG A 585 6.41 12.10 10.60
N LYS A 586 7.65 11.76 10.21
CA LYS A 586 8.90 12.40 10.67
C LYS A 586 9.32 13.55 9.75
N ALA A 587 8.78 13.62 8.53
CA ALA A 587 9.16 14.58 7.50
C ALA A 587 7.95 15.45 7.08
N VAL A 588 7.59 16.42 7.91
CA VAL A 588 6.40 17.28 7.71
C VAL A 588 6.40 18.01 6.36
N GLY A 589 7.57 18.44 5.88
CA GLY A 589 7.71 19.10 4.57
C GLY A 589 7.36 18.17 3.41
N LEU A 590 7.84 16.91 3.46
CA LEU A 590 7.47 15.89 2.48
C LEU A 590 6.01 15.50 2.60
N GLN A 591 5.49 15.29 3.81
CA GLN A 591 4.09 14.95 4.01
C GLN A 591 3.15 15.98 3.35
N TYR A 592 3.46 17.27 3.49
CA TYR A 592 2.68 18.32 2.85
C TYR A 592 2.81 18.31 1.32
N LEU A 593 4.01 18.02 0.77
CA LEU A 593 4.18 17.84 -0.67
C LEU A 593 3.37 16.65 -1.20
N TYR A 594 3.35 15.52 -0.48
CA TYR A 594 2.53 14.34 -0.83
C TYR A 594 1.03 14.66 -0.85
N TYR A 595 0.56 15.47 0.12
CA TYR A 595 -0.80 15.99 0.11
C TYR A 595 -1.06 16.86 -1.13
N LEU A 596 -0.18 17.82 -1.43
CA LEU A 596 -0.39 18.75 -2.56
C LEU A 596 -0.38 18.04 -3.92
N THR A 597 0.44 17.01 -4.09
CA THR A 597 0.56 16.27 -5.35
C THR A 597 -0.28 14.99 -5.38
N GLN A 598 -1.06 14.70 -4.34
CA GLN A 598 -2.00 13.57 -4.25
C GLN A 598 -1.38 12.21 -4.63
N ILE A 599 -0.13 11.97 -4.21
CA ILE A 599 0.58 10.70 -4.45
C ILE A 599 -0.10 9.60 -3.64
N GLY A 600 -0.44 8.50 -4.29
CA GLY A 600 -1.06 7.35 -3.63
C GLY A 600 -0.11 6.66 -2.64
N ILE A 601 -0.62 6.36 -1.45
CA ILE A 601 0.10 5.68 -0.36
C ILE A 601 -0.69 4.43 0.02
N ALA A 602 -0.18 3.25 -0.32
CA ALA A 602 -0.76 1.98 0.11
C ALA A 602 -0.19 1.61 1.49
N MET A 603 -1.03 1.59 2.52
CA MET A 603 -0.61 1.34 3.90
C MET A 603 -1.15 -0.01 4.39
N SER A 604 -0.35 -0.74 5.15
CA SER A 604 -0.70 -2.05 5.68
C SER A 604 -0.58 -2.06 7.23
N PRO A 605 -1.53 -1.42 7.96
CA PRO A 605 -1.38 -1.21 9.41
C PRO A 605 -1.16 -2.49 10.24
N LEU A 606 -1.75 -3.62 9.83
CA LEU A 606 -1.56 -4.90 10.49
C LEU A 606 -0.14 -5.46 10.29
N SER A 607 0.43 -5.31 9.09
CA SER A 607 1.82 -5.67 8.82
C SER A 607 2.77 -4.82 9.64
N ASN A 608 2.54 -3.49 9.59
CA ASN A 608 3.39 -2.54 10.30
C ASN A 608 3.38 -2.79 11.83
N ASN A 609 2.23 -3.22 12.38
CA ASN A 609 2.11 -3.61 13.79
C ASN A 609 3.02 -4.79 14.19
N ARG A 610 3.26 -5.73 13.29
CA ARG A 610 4.10 -6.90 13.57
C ARG A 610 5.59 -6.62 13.40
N LEU A 611 5.95 -5.60 12.61
CA LEU A 611 7.34 -5.36 12.21
C LEU A 611 7.95 -4.09 12.82
N PHE A 612 7.25 -2.96 12.84
CA PHE A 612 7.91 -1.66 13.01
C PHE A 612 7.20 -0.70 13.96
N LEU A 613 5.86 -0.76 14.06
CA LEU A 613 5.09 0.28 14.73
C LEU A 613 3.79 -0.25 15.35
N ALA A 614 3.62 -0.09 16.66
CA ALA A 614 2.39 -0.47 17.36
C ALA A 614 1.12 0.09 16.67
N TYR A 615 0.06 -0.72 16.61
CA TYR A 615 -1.15 -0.45 15.83
C TYR A 615 -1.77 0.92 16.11
N HIS A 616 -1.93 1.30 17.38
CA HIS A 616 -2.51 2.58 17.78
C HIS A 616 -1.64 3.80 17.39
N ARG A 617 -0.35 3.59 17.09
CA ARG A 617 0.57 4.64 16.66
C ARG A 617 0.65 4.75 15.14
N ASN A 618 -0.03 3.89 14.38
CA ASN A 618 0.00 3.91 12.93
C ASN A 618 -0.54 5.25 12.41
N PRO A 619 0.15 5.93 11.48
CA PRO A 619 -0.25 7.27 11.07
C PRO A 619 -1.40 7.26 10.04
N PHE A 620 -1.92 6.11 9.62
CA PHE A 620 -3.02 6.00 8.65
C PHE A 620 -4.23 6.90 8.97
N PRO A 621 -4.81 6.90 10.19
CA PRO A 621 -5.97 7.75 10.50
C PRO A 621 -5.65 9.24 10.36
N ILE A 622 -4.44 9.64 10.76
CA ILE A 622 -3.96 11.03 10.66
C ILE A 622 -3.76 11.41 9.19
N TYR A 623 -3.18 10.54 8.37
CA TYR A 623 -2.98 10.81 6.95
C TYR A 623 -4.33 10.93 6.22
N HIS A 624 -5.29 10.07 6.55
CA HIS A 624 -6.65 10.15 6.04
C HIS A 624 -7.34 11.46 6.46
N ALA A 625 -7.28 11.83 7.74
CA ALA A 625 -7.85 13.08 8.25
C ALA A 625 -7.21 14.33 7.61
N ARG A 626 -5.93 14.26 7.24
CA ARG A 626 -5.23 15.34 6.52
C ARG A 626 -5.50 15.36 5.02
N GLY A 627 -6.27 14.40 4.48
CA GLY A 627 -6.62 14.31 3.07
C GLY A 627 -5.48 13.83 2.16
N LEU A 628 -4.52 13.07 2.69
CA LEU A 628 -3.56 12.35 1.85
C LEU A 628 -4.28 11.21 1.12
N ASN A 629 -3.82 10.90 -0.10
CA ASN A 629 -4.35 9.81 -0.92
C ASN A 629 -3.87 8.45 -0.37
N VAL A 630 -4.52 7.97 0.69
CA VAL A 630 -4.19 6.71 1.35
C VAL A 630 -5.13 5.58 0.95
N SER A 631 -4.59 4.37 0.86
CA SER A 631 -5.36 3.14 0.69
C SER A 631 -4.96 2.10 1.75
N LEU A 632 -5.92 1.27 2.16
CA LEU A 632 -5.66 0.13 3.03
C LEU A 632 -5.26 -1.08 2.18
N SER A 633 -4.29 -1.84 2.67
CA SER A 633 -3.76 -3.01 1.99
C SER A 633 -3.41 -4.12 2.98
N THR A 634 -3.24 -5.34 2.46
CA THR A 634 -3.10 -6.56 3.29
C THR A 634 -1.65 -7.02 3.46
N ASP A 635 -0.77 -6.70 2.51
CA ASP A 635 0.64 -7.10 2.50
C ASP A 635 0.83 -8.63 2.43
N ASP A 636 1.03 -9.30 3.57
CA ASP A 636 1.23 -10.74 3.70
C ASP A 636 0.06 -11.46 4.43
N PRO A 637 -1.07 -11.72 3.77
CA PRO A 637 -2.23 -12.33 4.40
C PRO A 637 -1.97 -13.68 5.08
N VAL A 638 -1.10 -14.53 4.52
CA VAL A 638 -0.73 -15.82 5.15
C VAL A 638 -0.20 -15.62 6.57
N MET A 639 0.58 -14.57 6.81
CA MET A 639 1.27 -14.37 8.09
C MET A 639 0.46 -13.53 9.07
N LEU A 640 -0.36 -12.62 8.54
CA LEU A 640 -0.93 -11.51 9.30
C LEU A 640 -2.43 -11.67 9.58
N HIS A 641 -3.17 -12.40 8.74
CA HIS A 641 -4.64 -12.44 8.81
C HIS A 641 -5.20 -13.78 9.27
N TYR A 642 -6.14 -13.72 10.22
CA TYR A 642 -6.87 -14.90 10.73
C TYR A 642 -8.18 -15.18 9.97
N THR A 643 -8.69 -14.22 9.19
CA THR A 643 -9.99 -14.33 8.50
C THR A 643 -9.86 -14.81 7.06
N ARG A 644 -10.93 -15.44 6.54
CA ARG A 644 -11.01 -15.90 5.15
C ARG A 644 -11.20 -14.74 4.16
N ILE A 645 -12.02 -13.75 4.53
CA ILE A 645 -12.26 -12.56 3.73
C ILE A 645 -11.22 -11.51 4.11
N ARG A 646 -10.46 -11.04 3.10
CA ARG A 646 -9.45 -10.00 3.25
C ARG A 646 -10.09 -8.64 3.04
N CYS A 647 -9.54 -7.62 3.70
CA CYS A 647 -9.99 -6.25 3.58
C CYS A 647 -11.49 -6.00 3.92
N SER A 648 -12.15 -6.88 4.70
CA SER A 648 -13.59 -6.78 5.00
C SER A 648 -13.98 -6.43 6.43
N ARG A 649 -13.03 -6.39 7.39
CA ARG A 649 -13.39 -6.32 8.83
C ARG A 649 -12.60 -5.34 9.70
N ASN A 650 -11.80 -4.44 9.16
CA ASN A 650 -11.04 -3.48 9.97
C ASN A 650 -11.56 -2.04 9.83
N THR A 651 -12.79 -1.82 10.30
CA THR A 651 -13.29 -0.49 10.72
C THR A 651 -14.51 -0.72 11.62
N ARG A 652 -14.27 -1.06 12.89
CA ARG A 652 -15.15 -0.71 14.00
C ARG A 652 -14.28 -0.32 15.17
#